data_AF-A0A182IA48-F1
#
_entry.id   AF-A0A182IA48-F1
#
_cell.length_a   1.000
_cell.length_b   1.000
_cell.length_c   1.000
_cell.angle_alpha   90.00
_cell.angle_beta   90.00
_cell.angle_gamma   90.00
#
_symmetry.space_group_name_H-M   'P 1'
#
loop_
_entity.id
_entity.type
_entity.pdbx_description
1 polymer ?
#
loop_
_entity_poly.entity_id
_entity_poly.type
_entity_poly.pdbx_seq_one_letter_code
_entity_poly.pdbx_strand_id
1 'polypeptide(L)'
;PVLRAGTITVHCLQHRSWWGSDLRAAVGPRIYPVNLTQDGSFALFQYAPWLFALFRLAPYRCRTHVARYPIRHSCGCGKQVGGNGSGWTGGHRQHSTSPCPPAGTMEADTANDCQDGGMDGGGPAEPSDCGCPLEAIYHHRTDPYELAHFPPIERSDQHTVLYELPYQPDAGKPPAPYVGSRPPLPCGVTLRLPMMARCMMRNADGSHAVESRWTVVCRALAKPIGSSRELADAIVQYNPEYRAGGQFGALHRLFEEQCDEAERAAFFSETLPRIVRLALRLQELFRTPVPLLLQWHNHAVSMTQEQAACLLANAFLCTFPAPRSGMEKSFPGTNFAPLFAGTSQSVVEKIKCLCHYFRRVCCPGGMPTGVLTYERRCLGKPAVPDWTAVDATFAAERAPLHVAADGTIEDQGTGLLQMVFANRFLGGGVIGHGCVQEEIRCVINPELLVGRLLFESLRETEAYFVLGTEQYCAYANYASAFAFDADHRDGTPRDASGRRRCYIVGLDALRVQPSVNQYEERAVRRELAKAYVGFSYVPEGQRPLPGIATGNWGCGAFGGHAPLKALLQLMVACVVGRPLLYFTCNEDGLQERLVRMYRFLTARKVSVPRLFRLLVRYGARPRSGPAAGANEPDDLYDYLYQRLDPAGAADSGPGAPAT
;
A
#
# COMPACT_ATOMS: atom_id res chain seq x y z
N PRO A 1 26.66 -56.73 20.08
CA PRO A 1 25.53 -57.69 20.27
C PRO A 1 24.34 -57.32 19.37
N VAL A 2 24.29 -57.97 18.21
CA VAL A 2 23.11 -58.50 17.49
C VAL A 2 21.70 -57.98 17.90
N LEU A 3 21.05 -57.35 16.91
CA LEU A 3 19.63 -57.41 16.47
C LEU A 3 18.48 -57.33 17.51
N ARG A 4 17.52 -56.44 17.24
CA ARG A 4 16.30 -56.81 16.48
C ARG A 4 15.51 -55.61 15.97
N ALA A 5 15.07 -55.75 14.72
CA ALA A 5 14.16 -54.88 13.99
C ALA A 5 12.70 -55.10 14.43
N GLY A 6 11.87 -54.08 14.23
CA GLY A 6 10.41 -54.14 14.36
C GLY A 6 9.75 -53.11 13.44
N THR A 7 9.28 -53.59 12.30
CA THR A 7 8.49 -52.90 11.26
C THR A 7 7.05 -52.67 11.74
N ILE A 8 6.46 -51.49 11.55
CA ILE A 8 4.98 -51.36 11.47
C ILE A 8 4.56 -50.35 10.39
N THR A 9 3.79 -50.92 9.47
CA THR A 9 3.01 -50.39 8.36
C THR A 9 1.80 -49.58 8.84
N VAL A 10 1.43 -48.48 8.17
CA VAL A 10 0.11 -47.84 8.34
C VAL A 10 -0.70 -47.99 7.06
N HIS A 11 -1.82 -48.69 7.19
CA HIS A 11 -2.82 -48.95 6.16
C HIS A 11 -3.56 -47.67 5.74
N CYS A 12 -3.71 -47.49 4.43
CA CYS A 12 -4.61 -46.52 3.83
C CYS A 12 -5.96 -47.21 3.59
N LEU A 13 -7.00 -46.86 4.35
CA LEU A 13 -8.36 -47.31 4.10
C LEU A 13 -9.04 -46.38 3.11
N GLN A 14 -9.35 -46.93 1.94
CA GLN A 14 -10.23 -46.34 0.93
C GLN A 14 -11.69 -46.39 1.41
N HIS A 15 -12.42 -45.28 1.28
CA HIS A 15 -13.86 -45.29 1.10
C HIS A 15 -14.16 -44.77 -0.32
N ARG A 16 -14.66 -45.66 -1.19
CA ARG A 16 -15.44 -45.32 -2.41
C ARG A 16 -16.84 -44.93 -1.91
N SER A 17 -17.63 -44.05 -2.53
CA SER A 17 -18.12 -44.04 -3.92
C SER A 17 -19.14 -42.85 -4.05
N TRP A 18 -19.39 -42.18 -5.19
CA TRP A 18 -20.35 -42.54 -6.26
C TRP A 18 -20.36 -41.46 -7.39
N TRP A 19 -20.57 -41.89 -8.65
CA TRP A 19 -20.69 -41.18 -9.97
C TRP A 19 -19.44 -40.50 -10.54
N GLY A 20 -19.01 -40.66 -11.80
CA GLY A 20 -19.50 -41.39 -12.99
C GLY A 20 -18.99 -40.68 -14.27
N SER A 21 -18.40 -41.44 -15.22
CA SER A 21 -18.07 -41.10 -16.65
C SER A 21 -17.12 -39.90 -16.92
N ASP A 22 -16.09 -39.91 -17.77
CA ASP A 22 -15.65 -40.80 -18.85
C ASP A 22 -14.12 -40.67 -19.11
N LEU A 23 -13.60 -41.66 -19.85
CA LEU A 23 -12.21 -42.05 -20.09
C LEU A 23 -11.35 -41.15 -21.02
N ARG A 24 -10.06 -41.03 -20.62
CA ARG A 24 -8.77 -41.25 -21.37
C ARG A 24 -8.47 -40.37 -22.61
N ALA A 25 -7.23 -40.02 -22.98
CA ALA A 25 -5.83 -40.36 -22.66
C ALA A 25 -4.98 -39.10 -23.04
N ALA A 26 -3.75 -38.85 -22.58
CA ALA A 26 -2.56 -39.66 -22.76
C ALA A 26 -1.35 -39.07 -21.99
N VAL A 27 -0.26 -39.84 -21.99
CA VAL A 27 1.13 -39.54 -21.58
C VAL A 27 1.51 -40.05 -20.18
N GLY A 28 2.30 -41.14 -20.20
CA GLY A 28 2.76 -41.91 -19.04
C GLY A 28 3.97 -41.32 -18.30
N PRO A 29 4.46 -42.03 -17.26
CA PRO A 29 5.46 -41.51 -16.34
C PRO A 29 6.88 -41.71 -16.88
N ARG A 30 7.72 -40.68 -16.78
CA ARG A 30 9.18 -40.81 -16.91
C ARG A 30 9.84 -40.53 -15.57
N ILE A 31 10.56 -41.55 -15.11
CA ILE A 31 11.46 -41.59 -13.98
C ILE A 31 12.79 -40.95 -14.41
N TYR A 32 13.42 -40.15 -13.55
CA TYR A 32 14.82 -39.75 -13.68
C TYR A 32 15.61 -40.21 -12.44
N PRO A 33 16.81 -40.81 -12.61
CA PRO A 33 17.56 -41.44 -11.53
C PRO A 33 18.35 -40.44 -10.67
N VAL A 34 18.48 -40.76 -9.38
CA VAL A 34 19.34 -40.06 -8.41
C VAL A 34 20.62 -40.88 -8.24
N ASN A 35 21.78 -40.30 -8.54
CA ASN A 35 23.07 -40.92 -8.26
C ASN A 35 23.53 -40.57 -6.83
N LEU A 36 23.78 -41.61 -6.04
CA LEU A 36 24.47 -41.56 -4.75
C LEU A 36 25.99 -41.53 -5.01
N THR A 37 26.71 -40.62 -4.34
CA THR A 37 28.15 -40.76 -4.14
C THR A 37 28.43 -40.95 -2.66
N GLN A 38 29.29 -41.94 -2.41
CA GLN A 38 29.84 -42.32 -1.12
C GLN A 38 30.79 -41.23 -0.66
N ASP A 39 30.54 -40.63 0.50
CA ASP A 39 31.55 -40.44 1.53
C ASP A 39 30.85 -40.04 2.83
N GLY A 40 31.02 -40.90 3.84
CA GLY A 40 30.43 -40.72 5.15
C GLY A 40 31.15 -39.61 5.91
N SER A 41 30.44 -38.52 6.19
CA SER A 41 30.78 -37.54 7.22
C SER A 41 29.50 -36.79 7.63
N PHE A 42 29.04 -37.02 8.86
CA PHE A 42 27.99 -36.21 9.49
C PHE A 42 28.55 -34.84 9.84
N ALA A 43 27.93 -33.77 9.34
CA ALA A 43 28.13 -32.42 9.85
C ALA A 43 26.80 -31.66 9.85
N LEU A 44 26.35 -31.24 11.04
CA LEU A 44 25.40 -30.15 11.21
C LEU A 44 25.96 -28.89 10.56
N PHE A 45 25.15 -28.15 9.79
CA PHE A 45 25.48 -26.75 9.47
C PHE A 45 24.26 -25.83 9.63
N GLN A 46 24.35 -25.03 10.69
CA GLN A 46 23.74 -23.72 10.87
C GLN A 46 24.51 -22.65 10.06
N TYR A 47 23.78 -21.61 9.66
CA TYR A 47 24.17 -20.20 9.50
C TYR A 47 25.63 -19.80 9.16
N ALA A 48 25.81 -19.22 7.97
CA ALA A 48 26.41 -17.89 7.67
C ALA A 48 26.80 -17.85 6.16
N PRO A 49 26.74 -16.67 5.49
CA PRO A 49 27.99 -15.92 5.40
C PRO A 49 27.82 -14.38 5.43
N TRP A 50 28.76 -13.74 6.12
CA TRP A 50 29.32 -12.43 5.78
C TRP A 50 30.84 -12.62 5.61
N LEU A 51 31.44 -11.72 4.81
CA LEU A 51 32.88 -11.50 4.54
C LEU A 51 33.43 -12.18 3.27
N PHE A 52 33.34 -11.50 2.13
CA PHE A 52 34.43 -10.64 1.63
C PHE A 52 33.99 -9.92 0.33
N ALA A 53 33.75 -8.62 0.42
CA ALA A 53 33.92 -7.64 -0.67
C ALA A 53 33.94 -6.24 -0.05
N LEU A 54 35.05 -5.89 0.60
CA LEU A 54 35.36 -4.54 1.04
C LEU A 54 36.41 -3.94 0.10
N PHE A 55 36.21 -2.67 -0.24
CA PHE A 55 37.15 -1.66 -0.74
C PHE A 55 37.04 -1.21 -2.22
N ARG A 56 36.09 -0.29 -2.45
CA ARG A 56 36.41 1.10 -2.82
C ARG A 56 35.47 2.06 -2.07
N LEU A 57 35.95 2.55 -0.93
CA LEU A 57 35.37 3.69 -0.21
C LEU A 57 36.16 4.94 -0.61
N ALA A 58 35.47 5.95 -1.12
CA ALA A 58 35.92 7.33 -1.07
C ALA A 58 35.06 8.05 0.01
N PRO A 59 35.64 8.89 0.88
CA PRO A 59 34.92 9.48 2.00
C PRO A 59 34.14 10.71 1.55
N TYR A 60 32.80 10.65 1.57
CA TYR A 60 31.99 11.86 1.50
C TYR A 60 31.77 12.41 2.90
N ARG A 61 32.44 13.54 3.19
CA ARG A 61 32.07 14.46 4.26
C ARG A 61 30.80 15.19 3.83
N CYS A 62 29.65 14.86 4.40
CA CYS A 62 28.51 15.76 4.42
C CYS A 62 28.84 16.95 5.32
N ARG A 63 29.23 18.09 4.72
CA ARG A 63 29.06 19.40 5.35
C ARG A 63 27.62 19.83 5.11
N THR A 64 26.75 19.60 6.08
CA THR A 64 25.48 20.31 6.15
C THR A 64 25.77 21.76 6.55
N HIS A 65 25.61 22.68 5.59
CA HIS A 65 25.44 24.09 5.91
C HIS A 65 24.05 24.25 6.54
N VAL A 66 24.00 24.24 7.87
CA VAL A 66 22.84 24.67 8.64
C VAL A 66 22.75 26.20 8.49
N ALA A 67 21.80 26.67 7.68
CA ALA A 67 21.35 28.05 7.76
C ALA A 67 20.62 28.23 9.10
N ARG A 68 21.34 28.73 10.10
CA ARG A 68 20.78 29.16 11.39
C ARG A 68 19.99 30.44 11.17
N TYR A 69 18.67 30.37 11.27
CA TYR A 69 17.88 31.55 11.62
C TYR A 69 17.97 31.77 13.14
N PRO A 70 18.36 32.96 13.63
CA PRO A 70 18.45 33.23 15.05
C PRO A 70 17.06 33.51 15.64
N ILE A 71 16.57 32.59 16.47
CA ILE A 71 15.48 32.88 17.40
C ILE A 71 16.07 33.73 18.53
N ARG A 72 15.62 34.98 18.65
CA ARG A 72 15.95 35.86 19.77
C ARG A 72 15.35 35.30 21.06
N HIS A 73 16.22 34.85 21.97
CA HIS A 73 15.89 34.76 23.38
C HIS A 73 16.00 36.16 24.00
N SER A 74 14.91 36.66 24.58
CA SER A 74 14.97 37.70 25.62
C SER A 74 14.55 37.07 26.94
N CYS A 75 15.50 36.97 27.86
CA CYS A 75 15.28 36.64 29.26
C CYS A 75 15.80 37.82 30.10
N GLY A 76 15.05 38.29 31.10
CA GLY A 76 15.60 39.19 32.12
C GLY A 76 14.63 40.11 32.86
N CYS A 77 14.12 39.62 33.99
CA CYS A 77 13.92 40.32 35.27
C CYS A 77 12.93 41.50 35.42
N GLY A 78 11.78 41.20 36.04
CA GLY A 78 11.59 41.39 37.49
C GLY A 78 11.20 42.78 38.01
N LYS A 79 10.02 42.88 38.64
CA LYS A 79 9.83 43.45 40.00
C LYS A 79 8.42 43.17 40.56
N GLN A 80 8.40 42.88 41.85
CA GLN A 80 7.27 42.58 42.75
C GLN A 80 6.27 43.74 42.87
N VAL A 81 5.02 43.45 43.29
CA VAL A 81 4.49 43.71 44.67
C VAL A 81 2.95 43.52 44.69
N GLY A 82 2.49 42.71 45.65
CA GLY A 82 1.19 42.80 46.35
C GLY A 82 -0.04 42.25 45.60
N GLY A 83 -0.94 41.45 46.15
CA GLY A 83 -1.15 41.02 47.53
C GLY A 83 -2.66 40.74 47.71
N ASN A 84 -2.99 39.58 48.30
CA ASN A 84 -4.23 39.20 48.99
C ASN A 84 -5.58 39.23 48.25
N GLY A 85 -6.40 38.20 48.52
CA GLY A 85 -7.85 38.38 48.54
C GLY A 85 -8.68 37.17 48.13
N SER A 86 -8.96 36.31 49.09
CA SER A 86 -10.02 35.29 49.09
C SER A 86 -11.42 35.83 48.75
N GLY A 87 -12.26 34.95 48.19
CA GLY A 87 -13.63 34.80 48.72
C GLY A 87 -14.81 35.16 47.82
N TRP A 88 -15.59 34.11 47.51
CA TRP A 88 -17.06 34.02 47.67
C TRP A 88 -18.03 34.69 46.67
N THR A 89 -18.84 33.78 46.10
CA THR A 89 -20.31 33.82 45.92
C THR A 89 -20.97 34.85 45.00
N GLY A 90 -21.65 34.30 43.98
CA GLY A 90 -23.12 34.30 43.96
C GLY A 90 -23.82 35.35 43.10
N GLY A 91 -24.73 34.88 42.22
CA GLY A 91 -26.00 35.56 42.00
C GLY A 91 -26.31 36.10 40.60
N HIS A 92 -26.97 35.27 39.80
CA HIS A 92 -28.27 35.53 39.16
C HIS A 92 -28.59 36.88 38.48
N ARG A 93 -28.86 36.84 37.16
CA ARG A 93 -30.17 37.08 36.45
C ARG A 93 -29.88 37.45 34.99
N GLN A 94 -30.26 36.61 34.02
CA GLN A 94 -31.56 36.60 33.31
C GLN A 94 -31.91 37.92 32.60
N HIS A 95 -31.89 37.88 31.26
CA HIS A 95 -32.97 38.21 30.30
C HIS A 95 -32.33 38.45 28.91
N SER A 96 -32.45 37.51 27.97
CA SER A 96 -33.52 37.41 26.96
C SER A 96 -33.76 38.71 26.18
N THR A 97 -33.33 38.79 24.92
CA THR A 97 -34.15 38.66 23.70
C THR A 97 -33.40 39.24 22.49
N SER A 98 -33.38 38.46 21.40
CA SER A 98 -33.06 38.82 20.00
C SER A 98 -33.95 39.98 19.48
N PRO A 99 -33.88 40.43 18.19
CA PRO A 99 -33.04 40.03 17.04
C PRO A 99 -32.47 41.22 16.19
N CYS A 100 -31.64 40.90 15.17
CA CYS A 100 -31.28 41.72 13.99
C CYS A 100 -32.52 42.28 13.23
N PRO A 101 -32.46 43.20 12.21
CA PRO A 101 -31.37 43.49 11.23
C PRO A 101 -31.37 45.00 10.76
N PRO A 102 -31.11 45.42 9.48
CA PRO A 102 -30.07 45.16 8.47
C PRO A 102 -29.37 46.44 7.90
N ALA A 103 -28.35 46.21 7.05
CA ALA A 103 -27.94 46.96 5.83
C ALA A 103 -27.59 48.47 5.88
N GLY A 104 -26.39 48.79 5.37
CA GLY A 104 -25.97 50.13 4.96
C GLY A 104 -24.66 50.10 4.17
N THR A 105 -24.75 50.40 2.89
CA THR A 105 -23.74 50.48 1.83
C THR A 105 -22.95 51.80 1.79
N MET A 106 -21.71 51.74 1.27
CA MET A 106 -20.87 52.84 0.72
C MET A 106 -20.35 53.86 1.76
N GLU A 107 -19.14 54.44 1.75
CA GLU A 107 -18.17 54.89 0.72
C GLU A 107 -16.74 54.71 1.32
N ALA A 108 -15.73 54.19 0.60
CA ALA A 108 -14.78 54.89 -0.27
C ALA A 108 -14.19 56.19 0.31
N ASP A 109 -12.90 56.17 0.68
CA ASP A 109 -11.99 57.29 0.42
C ASP A 109 -10.49 56.89 0.44
N THR A 110 -9.87 57.19 -0.71
CA THR A 110 -8.47 57.61 -0.95
C THR A 110 -7.32 56.68 -0.49
N ALA A 111 -6.67 55.92 -1.37
CA ALA A 111 -5.72 56.33 -2.43
C ALA A 111 -4.41 56.93 -1.90
N ASN A 112 -3.32 56.18 -2.09
CA ASN A 112 -2.02 56.78 -2.40
C ASN A 112 -1.33 55.88 -3.43
N ASP A 113 -1.28 56.40 -4.66
CA ASP A 113 -0.62 55.83 -5.83
C ASP A 113 0.90 55.86 -5.69
N CYS A 114 1.56 54.89 -6.34
CA CYS A 114 2.77 55.13 -7.14
C CYS A 114 3.00 53.99 -8.14
N GLN A 115 2.49 54.23 -9.35
CA GLN A 115 3.12 54.02 -10.67
C GLN A 115 3.54 52.61 -11.11
N ASP A 116 2.59 52.00 -11.82
CA ASP A 116 2.65 51.53 -13.21
C ASP A 116 4.02 51.49 -13.92
N GLY A 117 4.31 50.32 -14.49
CA GLY A 117 5.48 50.04 -15.30
C GLY A 117 5.34 48.70 -16.03
N GLY A 118 4.72 48.73 -17.21
CA GLY A 118 5.03 47.82 -18.31
C GLY A 118 4.17 46.56 -18.43
N MET A 119 3.13 46.64 -19.25
CA MET A 119 2.72 45.51 -20.09
C MET A 119 3.90 45.12 -20.97
N ASP A 120 4.46 43.93 -20.76
CA ASP A 120 5.28 43.26 -21.76
C ASP A 120 4.90 41.79 -21.86
N GLY A 121 4.87 41.31 -23.10
CA GLY A 121 4.13 40.15 -23.56
C GLY A 121 4.51 38.84 -22.88
N GLY A 122 3.52 37.93 -22.86
CA GLY A 122 3.71 36.52 -22.55
C GLY A 122 4.72 35.88 -23.50
N GLY A 123 5.98 35.88 -23.09
CA GLY A 123 6.96 34.92 -23.56
C GLY A 123 6.60 33.52 -23.03
N PRO A 124 6.97 32.45 -23.74
CA PRO A 124 6.80 31.10 -23.21
C PRO A 124 7.56 31.01 -21.89
N ALA A 125 6.87 30.59 -20.83
CA ALA A 125 7.52 30.24 -19.57
C ALA A 125 8.73 29.35 -19.89
N GLU A 126 9.89 29.67 -19.33
CA GLU A 126 11.06 28.80 -19.46
C GLU A 126 10.64 27.36 -19.15
N PRO A 127 11.04 26.38 -19.98
CA PRO A 127 10.55 25.03 -19.86
C PRO A 127 10.97 24.48 -18.50
N SER A 128 10.01 24.36 -17.57
CA SER A 128 10.31 23.89 -16.21
C SER A 128 11.03 22.54 -16.27
N ASP A 129 12.04 22.36 -15.42
CA ASP A 129 12.79 21.09 -15.36
C ASP A 129 11.92 19.90 -14.94
N CYS A 130 10.66 20.15 -14.55
CA CYS A 130 9.68 19.18 -14.10
C CYS A 130 8.68 18.73 -15.20
N GLY A 131 8.75 19.23 -16.43
CA GLY A 131 7.78 18.87 -17.49
C GLY A 131 6.66 19.88 -17.62
N CYS A 132 5.40 19.49 -17.39
CA CYS A 132 4.27 20.43 -17.32
C CYS A 132 4.12 21.02 -15.90
N PRO A 133 3.47 22.20 -15.74
CA PRO A 133 3.15 22.72 -14.43
C PRO A 133 2.28 21.76 -13.61
N LEU A 134 2.42 21.76 -12.27
CA LEU A 134 1.73 20.79 -11.41
C LEU A 134 0.19 20.90 -11.54
N GLU A 135 -0.33 22.10 -11.69
CA GLU A 135 -1.74 22.39 -11.89
C GLU A 135 -2.32 21.68 -13.13
N ALA A 136 -1.52 21.40 -14.15
CA ALA A 136 -1.97 20.65 -15.33
C ALA A 136 -2.31 19.19 -15.00
N ILE A 137 -1.69 18.60 -13.96
CA ILE A 137 -2.04 17.26 -13.46
C ILE A 137 -3.44 17.23 -12.85
N TYR A 138 -3.88 18.37 -12.31
CA TYR A 138 -5.21 18.59 -11.75
C TYR A 138 -6.18 19.24 -12.75
N HIS A 139 -5.84 19.29 -14.04
CA HIS A 139 -6.63 19.94 -15.08
C HIS A 139 -6.93 21.42 -14.78
N HIS A 140 -5.95 22.11 -14.18
CA HIS A 140 -6.01 23.52 -13.75
C HIS A 140 -7.12 23.82 -12.74
N ARG A 141 -7.60 22.80 -12.01
CA ARG A 141 -8.57 22.95 -10.94
C ARG A 141 -7.90 23.43 -9.66
N THR A 142 -8.60 24.29 -8.93
CA THR A 142 -8.12 24.83 -7.65
C THR A 142 -8.35 23.86 -6.49
N ASP A 143 -9.44 23.09 -6.53
CA ASP A 143 -9.69 22.00 -5.57
C ASP A 143 -9.07 20.70 -6.11
N PRO A 144 -8.01 20.16 -5.47
CA PRO A 144 -7.37 18.91 -5.90
C PRO A 144 -8.30 17.69 -5.81
N TYR A 145 -9.42 17.80 -5.09
CA TYR A 145 -10.36 16.72 -4.87
C TYR A 145 -11.61 16.80 -5.76
N GLU A 146 -11.72 17.80 -6.64
CA GLU A 146 -12.95 18.07 -7.39
C GLU A 146 -13.37 16.88 -8.28
N LEU A 147 -12.39 16.18 -8.87
CA LEU A 147 -12.64 15.02 -9.72
C LEU A 147 -12.81 13.75 -8.88
N ALA A 148 -14.00 13.15 -8.94
CA ALA A 148 -14.24 11.86 -8.35
C ALA A 148 -13.40 10.76 -9.02
N HIS A 149 -12.87 9.82 -8.24
CA HIS A 149 -12.20 8.64 -8.79
C HIS A 149 -13.12 7.43 -8.88
N PHE A 150 -14.15 7.37 -8.03
CA PHE A 150 -15.04 6.23 -7.86
C PHE A 150 -16.47 6.70 -7.62
N PRO A 151 -17.48 5.96 -8.08
CA PRO A 151 -18.88 6.26 -7.82
C PRO A 151 -19.22 6.12 -6.34
N PRO A 152 -20.37 6.66 -5.90
CA PRO A 152 -20.93 6.39 -4.58
C PRO A 152 -21.07 4.88 -4.29
N ILE A 153 -21.04 4.52 -3.02
CA ILE A 153 -21.21 3.13 -2.56
C ILE A 153 -22.68 2.72 -2.70
N GLU A 154 -22.90 1.62 -3.42
CA GLU A 154 -24.20 0.97 -3.57
C GLU A 154 -24.07 -0.53 -3.32
N ARG A 155 -25.17 -1.18 -2.91
CA ARG A 155 -25.19 -2.64 -2.79
C ARG A 155 -25.49 -3.25 -4.15
N SER A 156 -24.65 -4.17 -4.60
CA SER A 156 -24.82 -4.89 -5.85
C SER A 156 -24.24 -6.31 -5.77
N ASP A 157 -24.43 -7.11 -6.81
CA ASP A 157 -23.85 -8.46 -6.91
C ASP A 157 -22.32 -8.46 -6.86
N GLN A 158 -21.69 -7.33 -7.22
CA GLN A 158 -20.24 -7.13 -7.21
C GLN A 158 -19.75 -6.26 -6.05
N HIS A 159 -20.66 -5.80 -5.16
CA HIS A 159 -20.30 -4.91 -4.04
C HIS A 159 -21.01 -5.28 -2.74
N THR A 160 -20.23 -5.84 -1.81
CA THR A 160 -20.68 -6.12 -0.44
C THR A 160 -20.55 -4.88 0.43
N VAL A 161 -21.64 -4.44 1.07
CA VAL A 161 -21.62 -3.35 2.06
C VAL A 161 -22.01 -3.88 3.43
N LEU A 162 -21.11 -3.77 4.42
CA LEU A 162 -21.25 -4.37 5.76
C LEU A 162 -21.95 -3.47 6.79
N TYR A 163 -22.45 -2.31 6.36
CA TYR A 163 -23.12 -1.31 7.19
C TYR A 163 -24.37 -0.80 6.49
N GLU A 164 -25.23 -0.08 7.22
CA GLU A 164 -26.48 0.47 6.67
C GLU A 164 -26.28 1.68 5.77
N LEU A 165 -26.95 1.66 4.62
CA LEU A 165 -27.00 2.78 3.66
C LEU A 165 -28.35 3.52 3.81
N PRO A 166 -28.41 4.82 3.45
CA PRO A 166 -27.30 5.66 3.00
C PRO A 166 -26.36 6.08 4.13
N TYR A 167 -25.14 6.49 3.79
CA TYR A 167 -24.22 7.11 4.74
C TYR A 167 -24.79 8.45 5.23
N GLN A 168 -24.70 8.72 6.53
CA GLN A 168 -25.18 9.94 7.17
C GLN A 168 -24.00 10.70 7.79
N PRO A 169 -23.49 11.78 7.14
CA PRO A 169 -22.29 12.49 7.59
C PRO A 169 -22.39 13.07 9.01
N ASP A 170 -23.55 13.61 9.38
CA ASP A 170 -23.74 14.38 10.61
C ASP A 170 -24.23 13.55 11.82
N ALA A 171 -24.24 12.21 11.70
CA ALA A 171 -24.75 11.34 12.74
C ALA A 171 -23.89 11.31 14.02
N GLY A 172 -22.66 11.83 13.97
CA GLY A 172 -21.71 11.84 15.10
C GLY A 172 -21.25 10.45 15.56
N LYS A 173 -21.61 9.39 14.82
CA LYS A 173 -21.28 7.99 15.12
C LYS A 173 -21.07 7.18 13.83
N PRO A 174 -20.33 6.06 13.88
CA PRO A 174 -20.21 5.17 12.73
C PRO A 174 -21.58 4.67 12.24
N PRO A 175 -21.74 4.39 10.94
CA PRO A 175 -22.93 3.74 10.41
C PRO A 175 -23.21 2.40 11.12
N ALA A 176 -24.49 2.10 11.33
CA ALA A 176 -24.89 0.85 11.98
C ALA A 176 -24.50 -0.37 11.13
N PRO A 177 -24.08 -1.50 11.74
CA PRO A 177 -23.84 -2.74 11.01
C PRO A 177 -25.08 -3.22 10.24
N TYR A 178 -24.90 -3.75 9.03
CA TYR A 178 -25.99 -4.25 8.20
C TYR A 178 -26.59 -5.55 8.75
N VAL A 179 -27.92 -5.64 8.87
CA VAL A 179 -28.61 -6.78 9.53
C VAL A 179 -29.44 -7.65 8.58
N GLY A 180 -29.52 -7.33 7.28
CA GLY A 180 -30.40 -8.03 6.33
C GLY A 180 -29.90 -9.40 5.82
N SER A 181 -30.84 -10.24 5.37
CA SER A 181 -30.58 -11.49 4.64
C SER A 181 -30.01 -11.20 3.26
N ARG A 182 -28.95 -11.90 2.85
CA ARG A 182 -28.18 -11.59 1.65
C ARG A 182 -28.40 -12.62 0.53
N PRO A 183 -28.35 -12.21 -0.76
CA PRO A 183 -28.13 -13.14 -1.86
C PRO A 183 -26.82 -13.94 -1.68
N PRO A 184 -26.70 -15.13 -2.29
CA PRO A 184 -25.51 -15.97 -2.23
C PRO A 184 -24.26 -15.19 -2.61
N LEU A 185 -23.14 -15.44 -1.91
CA LEU A 185 -21.84 -14.86 -2.28
C LEU A 185 -21.39 -15.46 -3.63
N PRO A 186 -20.90 -14.65 -4.58
CA PRO A 186 -20.52 -15.15 -5.92
C PRO A 186 -19.53 -16.32 -5.88
N CYS A 187 -18.57 -16.29 -4.96
CA CYS A 187 -17.57 -17.34 -4.78
C CYS A 187 -17.84 -18.27 -3.58
N GLY A 188 -18.83 -17.96 -2.74
CA GLY A 188 -19.14 -18.74 -1.53
C GLY A 188 -18.06 -18.77 -0.44
N VAL A 189 -16.90 -18.11 -0.61
CA VAL A 189 -15.80 -18.12 0.36
C VAL A 189 -15.77 -16.84 1.18
N THR A 190 -15.73 -16.99 2.50
CA THR A 190 -15.75 -15.89 3.47
C THR A 190 -14.52 -15.91 4.36
N LEU A 191 -14.15 -14.73 4.86
CA LEU A 191 -13.17 -14.57 5.92
C LEU A 191 -13.57 -15.42 7.13
N ARG A 192 -12.61 -16.20 7.62
CA ARG A 192 -12.81 -17.02 8.82
C ARG A 192 -12.55 -16.17 10.05
N LEU A 193 -13.63 -15.60 10.58
CA LEU A 193 -13.55 -14.73 11.74
C LEU A 193 -13.20 -15.55 13.01
N PRO A 194 -12.51 -14.94 14.01
CA PRO A 194 -12.10 -15.58 15.27
C PRO A 194 -13.18 -16.44 15.96
N MET A 195 -14.44 -15.98 15.97
CA MET A 195 -15.54 -16.71 16.61
C MET A 195 -15.97 -17.99 15.87
N MET A 196 -15.49 -18.21 14.65
CA MET A 196 -15.81 -19.39 13.84
C MET A 196 -14.83 -20.55 14.09
N ALA A 197 -13.78 -20.36 14.91
CA ALA A 197 -12.76 -21.36 15.16
C ALA A 197 -13.12 -22.27 16.35
N ARG A 198 -12.85 -23.58 16.18
CA ARG A 198 -12.94 -24.59 17.24
C ARG A 198 -11.54 -25.09 17.59
N CYS A 199 -11.30 -25.44 18.84
CA CYS A 199 -10.04 -26.02 19.32
C CYS A 199 -10.31 -27.24 20.22
N MET A 200 -9.36 -28.17 20.25
CA MET A 200 -9.38 -29.30 21.17
C MET A 200 -8.79 -28.86 22.51
N MET A 201 -9.59 -28.91 23.56
CA MET A 201 -9.19 -28.64 24.94
C MET A 201 -9.06 -29.96 25.69
N ARG A 202 -8.10 -30.05 26.61
CA ARG A 202 -7.97 -31.19 27.53
C ARG A 202 -8.65 -30.82 28.84
N ASN A 203 -9.63 -31.63 29.25
CA ASN A 203 -10.37 -31.48 30.49
C ASN A 203 -9.51 -31.92 31.69
N ALA A 204 -9.95 -31.54 32.90
CA ALA A 204 -9.28 -31.90 34.16
C ALA A 204 -9.25 -33.41 34.42
N ASP A 205 -10.20 -34.16 33.87
CA ASP A 205 -10.28 -35.63 33.91
C ASP A 205 -9.36 -36.31 32.86
N GLY A 206 -8.63 -35.53 32.06
CA GLY A 206 -7.75 -36.01 31.00
C GLY A 206 -8.44 -36.28 29.66
N SER A 207 -9.78 -36.16 29.58
CA SER A 207 -10.54 -36.28 28.32
C SER A 207 -10.32 -35.05 27.42
N HIS A 208 -10.70 -35.16 26.14
CA HIS A 208 -10.62 -34.04 25.20
C HIS A 208 -12.01 -33.58 24.76
N ALA A 209 -12.26 -32.28 24.81
CA ALA A 209 -13.49 -31.65 24.34
C ALA A 209 -13.20 -30.66 23.21
N VAL A 210 -14.06 -30.63 22.20
CA VAL A 210 -14.04 -29.59 21.16
C VAL A 210 -14.76 -28.37 21.72
N GLU A 211 -14.02 -27.32 22.05
CA GLU A 211 -14.58 -26.05 22.51
C GLU A 211 -14.44 -24.96 21.43
N SER A 212 -15.23 -23.89 21.60
CA SER A 212 -15.02 -22.68 20.83
C SER A 212 -13.69 -22.05 21.23
N ARG A 213 -12.77 -21.88 20.28
CA ARG A 213 -11.50 -21.19 20.52
C ARG A 213 -11.73 -19.76 21.01
N TRP A 214 -12.85 -19.16 20.59
CA TRP A 214 -13.25 -17.83 21.03
C TRP A 214 -13.51 -17.73 22.53
N THR A 215 -14.04 -18.79 23.16
CA THR A 215 -14.21 -18.82 24.62
C THR A 215 -12.86 -18.73 25.34
N VAL A 216 -11.83 -19.38 24.79
CA VAL A 216 -10.46 -19.30 25.32
C VAL A 216 -9.89 -17.89 25.13
N VAL A 217 -10.08 -17.29 23.96
CA VAL A 217 -9.68 -15.90 23.67
C VAL A 217 -10.33 -14.93 24.65
N CYS A 218 -11.67 -14.99 24.81
CA CYS A 218 -12.40 -14.15 25.75
C CYS A 218 -11.89 -14.30 27.18
N ARG A 219 -11.64 -15.54 27.64
CA ARG A 219 -11.14 -15.81 29.00
C ARG A 219 -9.72 -15.28 29.22
N ALA A 220 -8.85 -15.44 28.22
CA ALA A 220 -7.47 -14.95 28.29
C ALA A 220 -7.41 -13.42 28.34
N LEU A 221 -8.22 -12.76 27.50
CA LEU A 221 -8.27 -11.29 27.39
C LEU A 221 -9.12 -10.60 28.47
N ALA A 222 -9.94 -11.35 29.22
CA ALA A 222 -10.72 -10.81 30.34
C ALA A 222 -9.85 -10.45 31.57
N LYS A 223 -8.65 -11.02 31.65
CA LYS A 223 -7.70 -10.72 32.73
C LYS A 223 -7.03 -9.36 32.46
N PRO A 224 -6.76 -8.55 33.50
CA PRO A 224 -5.91 -7.37 33.36
C PRO A 224 -4.53 -7.75 32.78
N ILE A 225 -4.01 -6.92 31.88
CA ILE A 225 -2.70 -7.09 31.25
C ILE A 225 -1.91 -5.81 31.50
N GLY A 226 -0.93 -5.88 32.41
CA GLY A 226 -0.13 -4.74 32.86
C GLY A 226 1.21 -4.57 32.15
N SER A 227 1.63 -5.52 31.32
CA SER A 227 2.96 -5.51 30.70
C SER A 227 2.98 -6.21 29.34
N SER A 228 4.05 -5.96 28.57
CA SER A 228 4.27 -6.58 27.26
C SER A 228 4.43 -8.11 27.38
N ARG A 229 4.96 -8.59 28.52
CA ARG A 229 5.10 -10.01 28.87
C ARG A 229 3.76 -10.66 29.21
N GLU A 230 2.94 -10.01 30.01
CA GLU A 230 1.58 -10.49 30.28
C GLU A 230 0.71 -10.50 29.00
N LEU A 231 0.91 -9.55 28.08
CA LEU A 231 0.24 -9.56 26.79
C LEU A 231 0.68 -10.76 25.94
N ALA A 232 1.98 -11.04 25.88
CA ALA A 232 2.51 -12.23 25.22
C ALA A 232 1.93 -13.52 25.84
N ASP A 233 1.90 -13.63 27.16
CA ASP A 233 1.34 -14.78 27.88
C ASP A 233 -0.16 -14.96 27.61
N ALA A 234 -0.92 -13.87 27.53
CA ALA A 234 -2.32 -13.92 27.12
C ALA A 234 -2.48 -14.45 25.69
N ILE A 235 -1.67 -13.96 24.74
CA ILE A 235 -1.70 -14.41 23.34
C ILE A 235 -1.33 -15.90 23.20
N VAL A 236 -0.33 -16.37 23.96
CA VAL A 236 0.14 -17.76 23.95
C VAL A 236 -0.92 -18.74 24.48
N GLN A 237 -1.84 -18.30 25.36
CA GLN A 237 -2.91 -19.17 25.87
C GLN A 237 -3.82 -19.72 24.77
N TYR A 238 -4.07 -18.95 23.71
CA TYR A 238 -4.89 -19.36 22.56
C TYR A 238 -4.09 -19.55 21.26
N ASN A 239 -2.76 -19.46 21.35
CA ASN A 239 -1.77 -19.79 20.30
C ASN A 239 -0.55 -20.48 20.94
N PRO A 240 -0.68 -21.73 21.44
CA PRO A 240 0.40 -22.42 22.14
C PRO A 240 1.67 -22.59 21.30
N GLU A 241 1.56 -22.58 19.98
CA GLU A 241 2.68 -22.61 19.03
C GLU A 241 3.61 -21.40 19.14
N TYR A 242 3.15 -20.27 19.68
CA TYR A 242 3.98 -19.08 19.90
C TYR A 242 4.84 -19.17 21.17
N ARG A 243 4.72 -20.24 21.96
CA ARG A 243 5.54 -20.46 23.16
C ARG A 243 7.03 -20.68 22.83
N ALA A 244 7.36 -21.13 21.62
CA ALA A 244 8.75 -21.26 21.19
C ALA A 244 9.44 -19.88 21.24
N GLY A 245 10.57 -19.78 21.95
CA GLY A 245 11.19 -18.51 22.33
C GLY A 245 11.50 -17.59 21.15
N GLY A 246 11.15 -16.30 21.28
CA GLY A 246 11.52 -15.23 20.34
C GLY A 246 10.35 -14.50 19.65
N GLN A 247 9.10 -14.93 19.83
CA GLN A 247 7.95 -14.38 19.09
C GLN A 247 7.53 -12.94 19.46
N PHE A 248 8.07 -12.38 20.53
CA PHE A 248 7.64 -11.07 21.06
C PHE A 248 8.81 -10.10 21.33
N GLY A 249 10.00 -10.38 20.79
CA GLY A 249 11.22 -9.59 21.04
C GLY A 249 11.09 -8.10 20.68
N ALA A 250 10.50 -7.75 19.54
CA ALA A 250 10.25 -6.34 19.17
C ALA A 250 9.26 -5.66 20.13
N LEU A 251 8.22 -6.40 20.53
CA LEU A 251 7.18 -5.90 21.43
C LEU A 251 7.76 -5.57 22.81
N HIS A 252 8.60 -6.46 23.35
CA HIS A 252 9.29 -6.21 24.62
C HIS A 252 10.24 -5.02 24.49
N ARG A 253 11.08 -4.97 23.45
CA ARG A 253 11.98 -3.82 23.24
C ARG A 253 11.25 -2.48 23.17
N LEU A 254 10.11 -2.42 22.49
CA LEU A 254 9.30 -1.19 22.47
C LEU A 254 8.96 -0.72 23.89
N PHE A 255 8.29 -1.57 24.66
CA PHE A 255 7.72 -1.17 25.95
C PHE A 255 8.72 -1.19 27.11
N GLU A 256 9.78 -1.99 27.04
CA GLU A 256 10.78 -2.13 28.11
C GLU A 256 11.98 -1.21 27.90
N GLU A 257 12.33 -0.87 26.65
CA GLU A 257 13.55 -0.11 26.34
C GLU A 257 13.30 1.27 25.72
N GLN A 258 12.20 1.48 25.00
CA GLN A 258 11.98 2.71 24.21
C GLN A 258 10.87 3.61 24.74
N CYS A 259 9.79 3.05 25.27
CA CYS A 259 8.73 3.83 25.91
C CYS A 259 9.16 4.28 27.31
N ASP A 260 8.82 5.51 27.67
CA ASP A 260 8.93 5.95 29.06
C ASP A 260 7.85 5.31 29.95
N GLU A 261 7.96 5.52 31.26
CA GLU A 261 7.02 4.96 32.24
C GLU A 261 5.57 5.41 31.99
N ALA A 262 5.37 6.67 31.60
CA ALA A 262 4.05 7.25 31.41
C ALA A 262 3.39 6.72 30.13
N GLU A 263 4.13 6.61 29.04
CA GLU A 263 3.70 6.01 27.78
C GLU A 263 3.33 4.55 27.96
N ARG A 264 4.18 3.79 28.65
CA ARG A 264 3.93 2.38 28.97
C ARG A 264 2.68 2.23 29.82
N ALA A 265 2.56 3.01 30.89
CA ALA A 265 1.40 3.00 31.76
C ALA A 265 0.11 3.36 30.98
N ALA A 266 0.14 4.41 30.16
CA ALA A 266 -1.01 4.81 29.33
C ALA A 266 -1.41 3.72 28.33
N PHE A 267 -0.45 3.00 27.74
CA PHE A 267 -0.78 1.91 26.83
C PHE A 267 -1.49 0.76 27.56
N PHE A 268 -0.92 0.22 28.64
CA PHE A 268 -1.46 -0.97 29.31
C PHE A 268 -2.69 -0.67 30.17
N SER A 269 -2.81 0.53 30.76
CA SER A 269 -3.96 0.89 31.61
C SER A 269 -5.14 1.47 30.84
N GLU A 270 -4.89 2.09 29.68
CA GLU A 270 -5.97 2.74 28.90
C GLU A 270 -6.15 2.14 27.52
N THR A 271 -5.08 2.13 26.70
CA THR A 271 -5.20 1.81 25.27
C THR A 271 -5.51 0.32 25.05
N LEU A 272 -4.70 -0.58 25.60
CA LEU A 272 -4.86 -2.02 25.44
C LEU A 272 -6.22 -2.55 25.93
N PRO A 273 -6.74 -2.16 27.12
CA PRO A 273 -8.10 -2.56 27.53
C PRO A 273 -9.18 -2.14 26.53
N ARG A 274 -9.02 -1.00 25.86
CA ARG A 274 -9.95 -0.54 24.82
C ARG A 274 -9.78 -1.30 23.51
N ILE A 275 -8.54 -1.66 23.12
CA ILE A 275 -8.28 -2.58 22.00
C ILE A 275 -9.00 -3.91 22.25
N VAL A 276 -8.87 -4.47 23.46
CA VAL A 276 -9.54 -5.71 23.85
C VAL A 276 -11.06 -5.58 23.75
N ARG A 277 -11.64 -4.51 24.33
CA ARG A 277 -13.10 -4.26 24.22
C ARG A 277 -13.55 -4.17 22.76
N LEU A 278 -12.79 -3.45 21.92
CA LEU A 278 -13.08 -3.32 20.50
C LEU A 278 -12.99 -4.67 19.77
N ALA A 279 -11.97 -5.48 20.05
CA ALA A 279 -11.82 -6.82 19.47
C ALA A 279 -12.98 -7.75 19.83
N LEU A 280 -13.47 -7.67 21.07
CA LEU A 280 -14.58 -8.49 21.57
C LEU A 280 -15.96 -8.09 21.01
N ARG A 281 -16.09 -6.90 20.41
CA ARG A 281 -17.31 -6.45 19.70
C ARG A 281 -17.50 -7.07 18.31
N LEU A 282 -16.67 -8.04 17.93
CA LEU A 282 -16.70 -8.66 16.61
C LEU A 282 -18.10 -9.20 16.20
N GLN A 283 -18.82 -9.83 17.14
CA GLN A 283 -20.18 -10.34 16.88
C GLN A 283 -21.24 -9.23 16.74
N GLU A 284 -21.00 -8.09 17.38
CA GLU A 284 -21.87 -6.92 17.28
C GLU A 284 -21.71 -6.26 15.90
N LEU A 285 -20.46 -6.11 15.47
CA LEU A 285 -20.06 -5.34 14.28
C LEU A 285 -20.13 -6.13 12.97
N PHE A 286 -20.01 -7.46 13.02
CA PHE A 286 -20.05 -8.33 11.83
C PHE A 286 -21.25 -9.27 11.88
N ARG A 287 -22.41 -8.74 11.47
CA ARG A 287 -23.69 -9.48 11.40
C ARG A 287 -23.85 -10.29 10.12
N THR A 288 -23.01 -10.03 9.12
CA THR A 288 -22.99 -10.74 7.84
C THR A 288 -21.60 -11.29 7.55
N PRO A 289 -21.49 -12.40 6.79
CA PRO A 289 -20.20 -12.94 6.40
C PRO A 289 -19.44 -11.96 5.49
N VAL A 290 -18.14 -11.83 5.76
CA VAL A 290 -17.25 -10.98 4.96
C VAL A 290 -16.68 -11.81 3.80
N PRO A 291 -16.94 -11.49 2.52
CA PRO A 291 -16.36 -12.22 1.40
C PRO A 291 -14.85 -12.05 1.32
N LEU A 292 -14.16 -13.07 0.82
CA LEU A 292 -12.79 -12.92 0.34
C LEU A 292 -12.76 -12.40 -1.10
N LEU A 293 -11.78 -11.58 -1.41
CA LEU A 293 -11.51 -11.02 -2.73
C LEU A 293 -10.54 -11.96 -3.46
N LEU A 294 -11.10 -12.99 -4.12
CA LEU A 294 -10.36 -14.08 -4.76
C LEU A 294 -9.81 -13.72 -6.14
N GLN A 295 -8.79 -14.46 -6.58
CA GLN A 295 -8.25 -14.36 -7.93
C GLN A 295 -9.32 -14.54 -9.01
N TRP A 296 -9.19 -13.79 -10.10
CA TRP A 296 -10.03 -13.81 -11.30
C TRP A 296 -11.46 -13.30 -11.11
N HIS A 297 -11.75 -12.67 -9.97
CA HIS A 297 -13.07 -12.12 -9.66
C HIS A 297 -12.99 -10.61 -9.43
N ASN A 298 -13.93 -9.86 -10.01
CA ASN A 298 -14.18 -8.46 -9.68
C ASN A 298 -15.17 -8.41 -8.52
N HIS A 299 -14.77 -7.82 -7.39
CA HIS A 299 -15.66 -7.66 -6.24
C HIS A 299 -15.15 -6.54 -5.32
N ALA A 300 -16.07 -5.86 -4.64
CA ALA A 300 -15.78 -4.84 -3.64
C ALA A 300 -16.40 -5.19 -2.28
N VAL A 301 -15.72 -4.78 -1.20
CA VAL A 301 -16.21 -4.86 0.18
C VAL A 301 -16.08 -3.48 0.81
N SER A 302 -17.19 -2.91 1.27
CA SER A 302 -17.21 -1.68 2.05
C SER A 302 -17.60 -1.94 3.50
N MET A 303 -16.87 -1.31 4.41
CA MET A 303 -17.05 -1.42 5.86
C MET A 303 -16.75 -0.09 6.55
N THR A 304 -17.26 0.11 7.75
CA THR A 304 -16.92 1.31 8.54
C THR A 304 -15.46 1.25 9.01
N GLN A 305 -14.88 2.42 9.31
CA GLN A 305 -13.55 2.47 9.95
C GLN A 305 -13.57 1.76 11.32
N GLU A 306 -14.71 1.76 12.03
CA GLU A 306 -14.91 0.98 13.28
C GLU A 306 -14.82 -0.54 13.04
N GLN A 307 -15.48 -1.05 11.99
CA GLN A 307 -15.38 -2.46 11.59
C GLN A 307 -13.93 -2.84 11.25
N ALA A 308 -13.23 -1.98 10.50
CA ALA A 308 -11.82 -2.17 10.19
C ALA A 308 -10.94 -2.18 11.44
N ALA A 309 -11.12 -1.23 12.36
CA ALA A 309 -10.40 -1.17 13.62
C ALA A 309 -10.63 -2.41 14.49
N CYS A 310 -11.85 -2.97 14.49
CA CYS A 310 -12.17 -4.24 15.16
C CYS A 310 -11.40 -5.42 14.56
N LEU A 311 -11.30 -5.53 13.23
CA LEU A 311 -10.50 -6.56 12.58
C LEU A 311 -9.01 -6.40 12.89
N LEU A 312 -8.48 -5.18 12.87
CA LEU A 312 -7.09 -4.90 13.21
C LEU A 312 -6.78 -5.20 14.68
N ALA A 313 -7.69 -4.87 15.60
CA ALA A 313 -7.55 -5.23 17.02
C ALA A 313 -7.45 -6.75 17.20
N ASN A 314 -8.26 -7.51 16.45
CA ASN A 314 -8.19 -8.97 16.42
C ASN A 314 -6.88 -9.50 15.82
N ALA A 315 -6.31 -8.83 14.81
CA ALA A 315 -5.02 -9.16 14.21
C ALA A 315 -3.83 -8.86 15.15
N PHE A 316 -3.87 -7.70 15.83
CA PHE A 316 -2.90 -7.28 16.85
C PHE A 316 -2.87 -8.27 18.02
N LEU A 317 -4.05 -8.70 18.48
CA LEU A 317 -4.20 -9.71 19.55
C LEU A 317 -4.01 -11.16 19.03
N CYS A 318 -3.64 -11.35 17.76
CA CYS A 318 -3.37 -12.64 17.14
C CYS A 318 -4.52 -13.67 17.28
N THR A 319 -5.76 -13.23 17.13
CA THR A 319 -6.96 -14.06 17.36
C THR A 319 -7.44 -14.77 16.10
N PHE A 320 -7.01 -14.36 14.90
CA PHE A 320 -7.46 -15.03 13.67
C PHE A 320 -6.98 -16.48 13.66
N PRO A 321 -7.85 -17.44 13.32
CA PRO A 321 -7.43 -18.81 13.09
C PRO A 321 -6.59 -18.90 11.82
N ALA A 322 -5.89 -20.02 11.66
CA ALA A 322 -5.28 -20.35 10.37
C ALA A 322 -6.33 -20.30 9.23
N PRO A 323 -5.92 -19.86 8.03
CA PRO A 323 -6.74 -19.95 6.82
C PRO A 323 -7.27 -21.37 6.58
N ARG A 324 -8.27 -21.52 5.72
CA ARG A 324 -8.73 -22.86 5.32
C ARG A 324 -7.59 -23.60 4.60
N SER A 325 -7.50 -24.91 4.82
CA SER A 325 -6.52 -25.78 4.16
C SER A 325 -6.58 -25.58 2.64
N GLY A 326 -5.43 -25.33 2.02
CA GLY A 326 -5.31 -25.06 0.58
C GLY A 326 -5.30 -23.57 0.20
N MET A 327 -5.79 -22.67 1.06
CA MET A 327 -5.72 -21.21 0.84
C MET A 327 -4.53 -20.53 1.54
N GLU A 328 -3.87 -21.23 2.45
CA GLU A 328 -2.75 -20.71 3.25
C GLU A 328 -1.60 -20.15 2.40
N LYS A 329 -1.37 -20.71 1.21
CA LYS A 329 -0.30 -20.28 0.30
C LYS A 329 -0.68 -19.09 -0.58
N SER A 330 -1.98 -18.81 -0.71
CA SER A 330 -2.48 -17.76 -1.60
C SER A 330 -2.90 -16.49 -0.88
N PHE A 331 -2.94 -16.49 0.46
CA PHE A 331 -3.19 -15.33 1.31
C PHE A 331 -1.95 -14.94 2.13
N PRO A 332 -1.77 -13.64 2.45
CA PRO A 332 -0.74 -13.22 3.40
C PRO A 332 -1.09 -13.63 4.84
N GLY A 333 -0.09 -13.61 5.72
CA GLY A 333 -0.29 -13.80 7.16
C GLY A 333 -1.17 -12.70 7.77
N THR A 334 -2.10 -13.12 8.63
CA THR A 334 -3.17 -12.29 9.22
C THR A 334 -2.81 -11.70 10.58
N ASN A 335 -2.21 -12.50 11.47
CA ASN A 335 -1.87 -12.12 12.84
C ASN A 335 -0.52 -11.39 12.93
N PHE A 336 -0.36 -10.53 13.92
CA PHE A 336 0.82 -9.66 14.07
C PHE A 336 2.01 -10.33 14.78
N ALA A 337 1.91 -11.61 15.17
CA ALA A 337 2.99 -12.33 15.84
C ALA A 337 4.36 -12.23 15.10
N PRO A 338 4.45 -12.37 13.76
CA PRO A 338 5.75 -12.22 13.09
C PRO A 338 6.31 -10.79 13.12
N LEU A 339 5.47 -9.76 13.32
CA LEU A 339 5.91 -8.39 13.55
C LEU A 339 6.50 -8.26 14.96
N PHE A 340 5.85 -8.85 15.95
CA PHE A 340 6.33 -8.85 17.34
C PHE A 340 7.65 -9.62 17.50
N ALA A 341 7.92 -10.58 16.64
CA ALA A 341 9.16 -11.37 16.63
C ALA A 341 10.36 -10.64 16.01
N GLY A 342 10.16 -9.49 15.36
CA GLY A 342 11.21 -8.83 14.60
C GLY A 342 12.37 -8.27 15.44
N THR A 343 13.54 -8.16 14.82
CA THR A 343 14.79 -7.76 15.50
C THR A 343 15.32 -6.40 15.07
N SER A 344 14.84 -5.83 13.97
CA SER A 344 15.29 -4.51 13.50
C SER A 344 14.63 -3.36 14.28
N GLN A 345 15.25 -2.18 14.25
CA GLN A 345 14.67 -0.96 14.81
C GLN A 345 13.43 -0.53 14.02
N SER A 346 13.48 -0.59 12.69
CA SER A 346 12.34 -0.28 11.83
C SER A 346 11.07 -1.07 12.17
N VAL A 347 11.20 -2.32 12.66
CA VAL A 347 10.06 -3.10 13.14
C VAL A 347 9.46 -2.51 14.42
N VAL A 348 10.29 -2.07 15.36
CA VAL A 348 9.82 -1.41 16.59
C VAL A 348 9.07 -0.12 16.25
N GLU A 349 9.60 0.66 15.32
CA GLU A 349 8.97 1.90 14.82
C GLU A 349 7.62 1.64 14.11
N LYS A 350 7.51 0.53 13.37
CA LYS A 350 6.21 0.09 12.83
C LYS A 350 5.20 -0.25 13.93
N ILE A 351 5.64 -0.93 15.01
CA ILE A 351 4.76 -1.21 16.16
C ILE A 351 4.31 0.10 16.82
N LYS A 352 5.20 1.11 16.95
CA LYS A 352 4.82 2.45 17.45
C LYS A 352 3.69 3.08 16.63
N CYS A 353 3.79 3.05 15.30
CA CYS A 353 2.74 3.56 14.40
C CYS A 353 1.39 2.87 14.66
N LEU A 354 1.39 1.54 14.83
CA LEU A 354 0.18 0.76 15.10
C LEU A 354 -0.40 1.01 16.50
N CYS A 355 0.46 1.13 17.52
CA CYS A 355 0.04 1.53 18.86
C CYS A 355 -0.57 2.94 18.86
N HIS A 356 0.00 3.87 18.11
CA HIS A 356 -0.53 5.22 17.93
C HIS A 356 -1.91 5.21 17.25
N TYR A 357 -2.09 4.41 16.21
CA TYR A 357 -3.39 4.20 15.58
C TYR A 357 -4.44 3.72 16.59
N PHE A 358 -4.13 2.68 17.37
CA PHE A 358 -5.07 2.21 18.39
C PHE A 358 -5.35 3.25 19.47
N ARG A 359 -4.33 3.99 19.91
CA ARG A 359 -4.53 5.11 20.84
C ARG A 359 -5.53 6.13 20.28
N ARG A 360 -5.44 6.47 18.99
CA ARG A 360 -6.34 7.40 18.29
C ARG A 360 -7.76 6.85 18.17
N VAL A 361 -7.95 5.63 17.66
CA VAL A 361 -9.31 5.11 17.39
C VAL A 361 -10.03 4.60 18.63
N CYS A 362 -9.29 4.26 19.69
CA CYS A 362 -9.88 3.76 20.93
C CYS A 362 -10.11 4.83 22.00
N CYS A 363 -9.51 6.03 21.90
CA CYS A 363 -9.74 7.09 22.88
C CYS A 363 -11.21 7.56 22.86
N PRO A 364 -11.75 8.13 23.97
CA PRO A 364 -13.13 8.59 24.00
C PRO A 364 -13.38 9.64 22.91
N GLY A 365 -14.40 9.42 22.07
CA GLY A 365 -14.69 10.30 20.92
C GLY A 365 -13.69 10.20 19.76
N GLY A 366 -12.69 9.31 19.84
CA GLY A 366 -11.67 9.12 18.81
C GLY A 366 -12.05 8.16 17.69
N MET A 367 -13.12 7.36 17.86
CA MET A 367 -13.56 6.40 16.84
C MET A 367 -13.98 7.13 15.56
N PRO A 368 -13.32 6.88 14.41
CA PRO A 368 -13.69 7.51 13.16
C PRO A 368 -15.06 7.03 12.65
N THR A 369 -15.84 7.95 12.08
CA THR A 369 -17.20 7.71 11.59
C THR A 369 -17.28 7.41 10.09
N GLY A 370 -16.13 7.32 9.42
CA GLY A 370 -16.07 7.08 7.98
C GLY A 370 -16.21 5.63 7.56
N VAL A 371 -16.04 5.43 6.27
CA VAL A 371 -16.09 4.12 5.63
C VAL A 371 -14.92 3.90 4.70
N LEU A 372 -14.65 2.62 4.43
CA LEU A 372 -13.57 2.13 3.61
C LEU A 372 -14.14 1.24 2.51
N THR A 373 -13.50 1.20 1.35
CA THR A 373 -13.80 0.22 0.30
C THR A 373 -12.53 -0.51 -0.10
N TYR A 374 -12.60 -1.84 -0.13
CA TYR A 374 -11.58 -2.74 -0.64
C TYR A 374 -12.11 -3.36 -1.93
N GLU A 375 -11.49 -3.09 -3.05
CA GLU A 375 -11.96 -3.57 -4.36
C GLU A 375 -10.85 -4.33 -5.08
N ARG A 376 -11.15 -5.54 -5.56
CA ARG A 376 -10.29 -6.27 -6.49
C ARG A 376 -10.79 -6.03 -7.89
N ARG A 377 -9.88 -5.64 -8.78
CA ARG A 377 -10.13 -5.59 -10.22
C ARG A 377 -9.31 -6.62 -10.94
N CYS A 378 -9.93 -7.28 -11.91
CA CYS A 378 -9.36 -8.27 -12.79
C CYS A 378 -9.87 -7.99 -14.21
N LEU A 379 -8.93 -7.82 -15.15
CA LEU A 379 -9.23 -7.77 -16.57
C LEU A 379 -8.99 -9.14 -17.20
N GLY A 380 -9.97 -9.59 -18.00
CA GLY A 380 -9.79 -10.72 -18.89
C GLY A 380 -8.81 -10.37 -20.02
N LYS A 381 -8.16 -11.39 -20.61
CA LYS A 381 -7.19 -11.19 -21.70
C LYS A 381 -7.69 -10.29 -22.85
N PRO A 382 -8.95 -10.40 -23.33
CA PRO A 382 -9.45 -9.54 -24.41
C PRO A 382 -9.60 -8.06 -24.03
N ALA A 383 -9.69 -7.75 -22.73
CA ALA A 383 -9.83 -6.37 -22.25
C ALA A 383 -8.48 -5.65 -22.10
N VAL A 384 -7.36 -6.37 -22.16
CA VAL A 384 -6.01 -5.78 -22.18
C VAL A 384 -5.70 -5.33 -23.62
N PRO A 385 -5.22 -4.10 -23.83
CA PRO A 385 -4.90 -3.61 -25.17
C PRO A 385 -3.85 -4.47 -25.88
N ASP A 386 -4.01 -4.64 -27.19
CA ASP A 386 -2.90 -5.10 -28.01
C ASP A 386 -1.89 -3.96 -28.21
N TRP A 387 -0.81 -4.00 -27.44
CA TRP A 387 0.28 -3.02 -27.48
C TRP A 387 0.95 -2.90 -28.85
N THR A 388 0.72 -3.82 -29.79
CA THR A 388 1.26 -3.75 -31.16
C THR A 388 0.38 -2.98 -32.13
N ALA A 389 -0.88 -2.72 -31.74
CA ALA A 389 -1.91 -2.13 -32.59
C ALA A 389 -2.75 -1.03 -31.91
N VAL A 390 -2.56 -0.78 -30.60
CA VAL A 390 -3.30 0.23 -29.85
C VAL A 390 -3.18 1.62 -30.48
N ASP A 391 -4.31 2.27 -30.72
CA ASP A 391 -4.37 3.61 -31.30
C ASP A 391 -4.10 4.69 -30.24
N ALA A 392 -2.82 4.79 -29.88
CA ALA A 392 -2.32 5.79 -28.95
C ALA A 392 -1.02 6.41 -29.43
N THR A 393 -0.97 7.74 -29.38
CA THR A 393 0.18 8.54 -29.80
C THR A 393 0.48 9.57 -28.74
N PHE A 394 1.76 9.69 -28.38
CA PHE A 394 2.21 10.67 -27.39
C PHE A 394 1.90 12.09 -27.88
N ALA A 395 1.18 12.82 -27.04
CA ALA A 395 0.85 14.24 -27.21
C ALA A 395 0.75 14.86 -25.80
N ALA A 396 1.12 16.15 -25.68
CA ALA A 396 1.12 16.85 -24.39
C ALA A 396 -0.25 16.81 -23.71
N GLU A 397 -1.32 17.01 -24.48
CA GLU A 397 -2.71 17.02 -23.98
C GLU A 397 -3.23 15.64 -23.54
N ARG A 398 -2.65 14.56 -24.08
CA ARG A 398 -3.19 13.19 -23.90
C ARG A 398 -2.75 12.57 -22.58
N ALA A 399 -1.50 12.80 -22.18
CA ALA A 399 -0.98 12.34 -20.89
C ALA A 399 0.03 13.36 -20.37
N PRO A 400 -0.46 14.45 -19.74
CA PRO A 400 0.42 15.43 -19.10
C PRO A 400 1.34 14.75 -18.09
N LEU A 401 2.61 15.16 -18.05
CA LEU A 401 3.61 14.62 -17.14
C LEU A 401 4.25 15.75 -16.33
N HIS A 402 4.19 15.62 -15.01
CA HIS A 402 4.98 16.38 -14.06
C HIS A 402 5.93 15.43 -13.34
N VAL A 403 7.22 15.74 -13.31
CA VAL A 403 8.26 14.93 -12.66
C VAL A 403 8.87 15.73 -11.54
N ALA A 404 8.68 15.27 -10.30
CA ALA A 404 9.28 15.84 -9.11
C ALA A 404 10.50 15.01 -8.68
N ALA A 405 11.60 15.68 -8.35
CA ALA A 405 12.80 15.03 -7.83
C ALA A 405 12.58 14.51 -6.41
N ASP A 406 11.96 15.34 -5.58
CA ASP A 406 11.67 15.12 -4.18
C ASP A 406 10.16 15.05 -3.91
N GLY A 407 9.80 14.87 -2.64
CA GLY A 407 8.42 14.62 -2.22
C GLY A 407 8.05 13.13 -2.24
N THR A 408 6.82 12.88 -1.78
CA THR A 408 6.24 11.56 -1.60
C THR A 408 4.88 11.48 -2.27
N ILE A 409 4.46 10.27 -2.60
CA ILE A 409 3.15 10.03 -3.24
C ILE A 409 2.02 10.41 -2.28
N GLU A 410 2.20 10.16 -0.99
CA GLU A 410 1.23 10.41 0.06
C GLU A 410 0.99 11.89 0.36
N ASP A 411 2.05 12.70 0.41
CA ASP A 411 1.97 14.07 0.89
C ASP A 411 1.68 15.06 -0.25
N GLN A 412 2.28 14.86 -1.43
CA GLN A 412 2.10 15.77 -2.59
C GLN A 412 1.12 15.23 -3.64
N GLY A 413 0.77 13.95 -3.60
CA GLY A 413 -0.19 13.33 -4.51
C GLY A 413 -1.66 13.41 -4.05
N THR A 414 -2.02 14.41 -3.25
CA THR A 414 -3.37 14.54 -2.67
C THR A 414 -4.45 14.66 -3.74
N GLY A 415 -5.57 13.96 -3.61
CA GLY A 415 -6.66 14.00 -4.58
C GLY A 415 -6.38 13.25 -5.90
N LEU A 416 -5.15 12.75 -6.11
CA LEU A 416 -4.80 11.87 -7.22
C LEU A 416 -5.00 10.38 -6.85
N LEU A 417 -4.93 9.51 -7.86
CA LEU A 417 -4.88 8.06 -7.62
C LEU A 417 -3.47 7.72 -7.19
N GLN A 418 -3.29 7.38 -5.92
CA GLN A 418 -1.97 7.16 -5.32
C GLN A 418 -1.54 5.71 -5.49
N MET A 419 -0.42 5.52 -6.17
CA MET A 419 0.10 4.18 -6.45
C MET A 419 0.96 3.65 -5.30
N VAL A 420 0.64 2.44 -4.84
CA VAL A 420 1.48 1.65 -3.95
C VAL A 420 2.25 0.61 -4.78
N PHE A 421 3.57 0.59 -4.59
CA PHE A 421 4.50 -0.33 -5.24
C PHE A 421 4.42 -1.69 -4.54
N ALA A 422 3.33 -2.38 -4.81
CA ALA A 422 2.89 -3.51 -4.02
C ALA A 422 3.76 -4.76 -4.21
N ASN A 423 3.70 -5.65 -3.22
CA ASN A 423 3.90 -7.06 -3.43
C ASN A 423 2.59 -7.70 -3.95
N ARG A 424 2.68 -8.86 -4.62
CA ARG A 424 1.48 -9.61 -5.04
C ARG A 424 0.57 -9.94 -3.86
N PHE A 425 1.12 -10.05 -2.65
CA PHE A 425 0.36 -10.10 -1.41
C PHE A 425 0.33 -8.70 -0.80
N LEU A 426 -0.86 -8.12 -0.65
CA LEU A 426 -1.03 -6.77 -0.11
C LEU A 426 -0.23 -6.58 1.19
N GLY A 427 0.48 -5.46 1.28
CA GLY A 427 1.28 -5.09 2.43
C GLY A 427 2.62 -5.83 2.54
N GLY A 428 2.95 -6.69 1.58
CA GLY A 428 4.25 -7.35 1.49
C GLY A 428 4.76 -7.89 2.83
N GLY A 429 5.91 -7.38 3.25
CA GLY A 429 6.59 -7.72 4.50
C GLY A 429 6.21 -6.84 5.69
N VAL A 430 5.07 -6.14 5.69
CA VAL A 430 4.69 -5.18 6.74
C VAL A 430 4.58 -5.85 8.11
N ILE A 431 4.05 -7.08 8.16
CA ILE A 431 3.97 -7.91 9.37
C ILE A 431 5.28 -8.68 9.62
N GLY A 432 6.39 -8.30 8.99
CA GLY A 432 7.71 -8.89 9.19
C GLY A 432 8.80 -7.82 9.09
N HIS A 433 9.87 -8.08 8.36
CA HIS A 433 11.01 -7.16 8.25
C HIS A 433 10.90 -6.11 7.14
N GLY A 434 9.87 -6.19 6.27
CA GLY A 434 9.68 -5.22 5.18
C GLY A 434 9.41 -3.82 5.73
N CYS A 435 10.04 -2.81 5.14
CA CYS A 435 9.90 -1.41 5.56
C CYS A 435 10.21 -0.45 4.40
N VAL A 436 9.75 -0.76 3.19
CA VAL A 436 9.87 0.15 2.03
C VAL A 436 8.50 0.78 1.76
N GLN A 437 8.28 1.35 0.58
CA GLN A 437 7.12 2.17 0.25
C GLN A 437 5.76 1.55 0.64
N GLU A 438 5.51 0.28 0.28
CA GLU A 438 4.23 -0.37 0.62
C GLU A 438 4.07 -0.57 2.13
N GLU A 439 5.10 -1.05 2.83
CA GLU A 439 5.00 -1.30 4.27
C GLU A 439 4.89 -0.02 5.09
N ILE A 440 5.60 1.04 4.69
CA ILE A 440 5.50 2.36 5.31
C ILE A 440 4.08 2.89 5.15
N ARG A 441 3.55 2.87 3.92
CA ARG A 441 2.18 3.29 3.63
C ARG A 441 1.16 2.51 4.48
N CYS A 442 1.37 1.20 4.64
CA CYS A 442 0.51 0.36 5.47
C CYS A 442 0.53 0.71 6.96
N VAL A 443 1.61 1.24 7.53
CA VAL A 443 1.66 1.58 8.97
C VAL A 443 1.26 3.02 9.27
N ILE A 444 1.40 3.94 8.32
CA ILE A 444 0.86 5.30 8.46
C ILE A 444 -0.64 5.37 8.12
N ASN A 445 -1.14 4.45 7.27
CA ASN A 445 -2.56 4.19 7.02
C ASN A 445 -2.96 2.73 7.42
N PRO A 446 -3.02 2.37 8.73
CA PRO A 446 -3.19 0.99 9.20
C PRO A 446 -4.43 0.26 8.69
N GLU A 447 -5.46 0.99 8.28
CA GLU A 447 -6.67 0.45 7.66
C GLU A 447 -6.36 -0.39 6.41
N LEU A 448 -5.26 -0.11 5.69
CA LEU A 448 -4.76 -0.95 4.59
C LEU A 448 -4.50 -2.40 5.02
N LEU A 449 -4.08 -2.64 6.26
CA LEU A 449 -3.76 -3.97 6.76
C LEU A 449 -4.97 -4.90 6.82
N VAL A 450 -6.20 -4.37 6.84
CA VAL A 450 -7.41 -5.20 6.68
C VAL A 450 -7.42 -5.89 5.32
N GLY A 451 -6.85 -5.27 4.29
CA GLY A 451 -6.70 -5.87 2.97
C GLY A 451 -5.94 -7.21 3.01
N ARG A 452 -5.02 -7.41 3.97
CA ARG A 452 -4.33 -8.70 4.15
C ARG A 452 -5.28 -9.83 4.54
N LEU A 453 -6.39 -9.52 5.19
CA LEU A 453 -7.44 -10.48 5.54
C LEU A 453 -8.32 -10.83 4.35
N LEU A 454 -8.47 -9.91 3.39
CA LEU A 454 -9.48 -9.98 2.34
C LEU A 454 -8.93 -10.45 0.99
N PHE A 455 -7.75 -9.96 0.59
CA PHE A 455 -7.22 -10.18 -0.75
C PHE A 455 -6.39 -11.47 -0.85
N GLU A 456 -6.79 -12.33 -1.78
CA GLU A 456 -5.89 -13.36 -2.31
C GLU A 456 -4.78 -12.70 -3.14
N SER A 457 -3.60 -13.33 -3.24
CA SER A 457 -2.50 -12.82 -4.06
C SER A 457 -2.91 -12.41 -5.47
N LEU A 458 -2.36 -11.31 -5.97
CA LEU A 458 -2.62 -10.76 -7.29
C LEU A 458 -1.99 -11.61 -8.41
N ARG A 459 -2.71 -11.71 -9.53
CA ARG A 459 -2.26 -12.22 -10.82
C ARG A 459 -1.91 -11.07 -11.76
N GLU A 460 -1.36 -11.41 -12.91
CA GLU A 460 -0.76 -10.45 -13.86
C GLU A 460 -1.72 -9.36 -14.35
N THR A 461 -3.02 -9.66 -14.45
CA THR A 461 -4.06 -8.72 -14.91
C THR A 461 -4.99 -8.27 -13.79
N GLU A 462 -4.48 -8.21 -12.56
CA GLU A 462 -5.26 -7.84 -11.38
C GLU A 462 -4.64 -6.67 -10.62
N ALA A 463 -5.47 -5.87 -9.96
CA ALA A 463 -5.05 -4.82 -9.06
C ALA A 463 -5.95 -4.81 -7.82
N TYR A 464 -5.43 -4.32 -6.70
CA TYR A 464 -6.26 -3.96 -5.56
C TYR A 464 -6.44 -2.45 -5.48
N PHE A 465 -7.59 -2.04 -4.99
CA PHE A 465 -7.90 -0.67 -4.62
C PHE A 465 -8.34 -0.62 -3.18
N VAL A 466 -7.81 0.35 -2.42
CA VAL A 466 -8.29 0.66 -1.08
C VAL A 466 -8.62 2.15 -1.02
N LEU A 467 -9.87 2.44 -0.69
CA LEU A 467 -10.45 3.78 -0.76
C LEU A 467 -10.87 4.20 0.64
N GLY A 468 -10.61 5.46 0.99
CA GLY A 468 -11.11 6.06 2.23
C GLY A 468 -10.19 5.96 3.43
N THR A 469 -8.98 5.41 3.27
CA THR A 469 -8.03 5.22 4.38
C THR A 469 -7.61 6.54 4.98
N GLU A 470 -7.52 6.60 6.30
CA GLU A 470 -7.00 7.76 7.04
C GLU A 470 -5.50 7.60 7.35
N GLN A 471 -4.75 8.68 7.25
CA GLN A 471 -3.37 8.73 7.73
C GLN A 471 -3.34 9.14 9.21
N TYR A 472 -2.73 8.31 10.05
CA TYR A 472 -2.75 8.49 11.51
C TYR A 472 -1.44 9.04 12.08
N CYS A 473 -0.32 8.84 11.39
CA CYS A 473 0.97 9.38 11.81
C CYS A 473 1.81 9.91 10.64
N ALA A 474 2.71 10.82 10.99
CA ALA A 474 3.85 11.22 10.19
C ALA A 474 5.04 10.29 10.49
N TYR A 475 6.00 10.27 9.58
CA TYR A 475 7.20 9.45 9.72
C TYR A 475 8.42 10.20 9.22
N ALA A 476 9.59 9.72 9.63
CA ALA A 476 10.87 10.16 9.12
C ALA A 476 11.65 8.98 8.54
N ASN A 477 12.56 9.29 7.60
CA ASN A 477 13.47 8.35 6.96
C ASN A 477 12.77 7.19 6.23
N TYR A 478 13.55 6.21 5.78
CA TYR A 478 13.08 5.11 4.93
C TYR A 478 13.83 3.80 5.25
N ALA A 479 13.26 2.65 4.89
CA ALA A 479 13.88 1.35 5.04
C ALA A 479 14.34 1.05 6.49
N SER A 480 15.60 0.68 6.68
CA SER A 480 16.15 0.35 8.00
C SER A 480 16.17 1.53 8.97
N ALA A 481 16.16 2.76 8.45
CA ALA A 481 16.19 3.99 9.24
C ALA A 481 14.80 4.58 9.52
N PHE A 482 13.73 3.98 8.98
CA PHE A 482 12.34 4.40 9.21
C PHE A 482 12.06 4.61 10.70
N ALA A 483 11.44 5.74 11.02
CA ALA A 483 11.05 6.12 12.37
C ALA A 483 9.64 6.72 12.38
N PHE A 484 8.87 6.39 13.41
CA PHE A 484 7.67 7.15 13.74
C PHE A 484 8.08 8.57 14.14
N ASP A 485 7.39 9.58 13.62
CA ASP A 485 7.71 10.98 13.89
C ASP A 485 6.66 11.63 14.80
N ALA A 486 5.41 11.73 14.33
CA ALA A 486 4.37 12.46 15.04
C ALA A 486 2.95 11.99 14.73
N ASP A 487 1.98 12.50 15.50
CA ASP A 487 0.55 12.42 15.19
C ASP A 487 0.24 13.12 13.86
N HIS A 488 -0.59 12.51 13.02
CA HIS A 488 -1.09 13.14 11.81
C HIS A 488 -2.60 13.38 11.91
N ARG A 489 -3.03 14.60 11.59
CA ARG A 489 -4.44 15.00 11.56
C ARG A 489 -4.87 15.10 10.11
N ASP A 490 -5.38 14.00 9.60
CA ASP A 490 -5.79 13.88 8.20
C ASP A 490 -6.97 14.82 7.88
N GLY A 491 -6.67 15.90 7.18
CA GLY A 491 -7.63 16.90 6.70
C GLY A 491 -8.32 16.51 5.40
N THR A 492 -8.03 15.34 4.82
CA THR A 492 -8.59 14.91 3.54
C THR A 492 -10.13 14.87 3.62
N PRO A 493 -10.85 15.58 2.73
CA PRO A 493 -12.30 15.62 2.75
C PRO A 493 -12.90 14.24 2.47
N ARG A 494 -14.18 14.06 2.82
CA ARG A 494 -14.94 12.84 2.54
C ARG A 494 -15.73 12.98 1.24
N ASP A 495 -15.97 11.87 0.57
CA ASP A 495 -16.95 11.79 -0.51
C ASP A 495 -18.38 11.57 0.02
N ALA A 496 -19.35 11.53 -0.89
CA ALA A 496 -20.77 11.37 -0.55
C ALA A 496 -21.10 10.06 0.19
N SER A 497 -20.20 9.07 0.16
CA SER A 497 -20.36 7.80 0.86
C SER A 497 -19.59 7.73 2.18
N GLY A 498 -18.90 8.81 2.57
CA GLY A 498 -18.15 8.88 3.83
C GLY A 498 -16.72 8.34 3.73
N ARG A 499 -16.23 7.99 2.54
CA ARG A 499 -14.82 7.63 2.33
C ARG A 499 -13.99 8.90 2.31
N ARG A 500 -12.84 8.93 2.97
CA ARG A 500 -11.85 9.98 2.68
C ARG A 500 -11.48 9.95 1.19
N ARG A 501 -11.25 11.10 0.57
CA ARG A 501 -10.81 11.21 -0.83
C ARG A 501 -9.31 10.86 -0.98
N CYS A 502 -8.91 9.77 -0.33
CA CYS A 502 -7.65 9.07 -0.45
C CYS A 502 -7.92 7.77 -1.20
N TYR A 503 -7.38 7.66 -2.41
CA TYR A 503 -7.63 6.55 -3.32
C TYR A 503 -6.31 5.86 -3.64
N ILE A 504 -6.15 4.64 -3.16
CA ILE A 504 -4.91 3.88 -3.29
C ILE A 504 -5.11 2.74 -4.28
N VAL A 505 -4.17 2.59 -5.23
CA VAL A 505 -4.06 1.44 -6.12
C VAL A 505 -2.77 0.68 -5.88
N GLY A 506 -2.88 -0.63 -5.65
CA GLY A 506 -1.74 -1.51 -5.46
C GLY A 506 -1.43 -2.34 -6.69
N LEU A 507 -0.20 -2.20 -7.20
CA LEU A 507 0.27 -2.92 -8.37
C LEU A 507 1.61 -3.59 -8.07
N ASP A 508 1.69 -4.91 -8.21
CA ASP A 508 2.93 -5.65 -8.02
C ASP A 508 3.76 -5.70 -9.30
N ALA A 509 4.99 -5.19 -9.26
CA ALA A 509 5.95 -5.29 -10.36
C ALA A 509 6.58 -6.69 -10.45
N LEU A 510 7.15 -7.03 -11.61
CA LEU A 510 8.00 -8.22 -11.71
C LEU A 510 9.28 -7.99 -10.91
N ARG A 511 9.65 -8.99 -10.10
CA ARG A 511 10.96 -9.02 -9.45
C ARG A 511 12.01 -9.44 -10.46
N VAL A 512 12.89 -8.51 -10.83
CA VAL A 512 14.00 -8.73 -11.74
C VAL A 512 15.14 -9.41 -10.99
N GLN A 513 15.46 -10.63 -11.43
CA GLN A 513 16.60 -11.42 -10.97
C GLN A 513 17.58 -11.58 -12.13
N PRO A 514 18.84 -12.01 -11.91
CA PRO A 514 19.83 -12.13 -13.00
C PRO A 514 19.38 -12.96 -14.21
N SER A 515 18.49 -13.93 -14.02
CA SER A 515 17.91 -14.76 -15.08
C SER A 515 16.72 -14.14 -15.82
N VAL A 516 16.19 -13.01 -15.34
CA VAL A 516 14.97 -12.38 -15.87
C VAL A 516 15.37 -11.19 -16.73
N ASN A 517 15.20 -11.30 -18.04
CA ASN A 517 15.31 -10.16 -18.94
C ASN A 517 14.03 -9.33 -18.89
N GLN A 518 14.03 -8.22 -18.15
CA GLN A 518 12.86 -7.34 -18.02
C GLN A 518 12.43 -6.66 -19.33
N TYR A 519 13.26 -6.71 -20.37
CA TYR A 519 12.97 -6.19 -21.71
C TYR A 519 12.38 -7.26 -22.65
N GLU A 520 12.30 -8.51 -22.23
CA GLU A 520 11.61 -9.55 -22.99
C GLU A 520 10.15 -9.16 -23.23
N GLU A 521 9.61 -9.46 -24.41
CA GLU A 521 8.25 -9.09 -24.78
C GLU A 521 7.21 -9.53 -23.74
N ARG A 522 7.35 -10.75 -23.23
CA ARG A 522 6.55 -11.30 -22.12
C ARG A 522 6.57 -10.39 -20.90
N ALA A 523 7.75 -9.94 -20.47
CA ALA A 523 7.92 -9.12 -19.28
C ALA A 523 7.34 -7.71 -19.50
N VAL A 524 7.62 -7.09 -20.65
CA VAL A 524 7.08 -5.78 -21.03
C VAL A 524 5.55 -5.82 -21.09
N ARG A 525 4.96 -6.81 -21.76
CA ARG A 525 3.49 -6.98 -21.84
C ARG A 525 2.87 -7.18 -20.46
N ARG A 526 3.51 -7.96 -19.58
CA ARG A 526 3.04 -8.19 -18.22
C ARG A 526 2.97 -6.89 -17.44
N GLU A 527 4.03 -6.09 -17.44
CA GLU A 527 4.07 -4.83 -16.70
C GLU A 527 3.10 -3.80 -17.26
N LEU A 528 2.96 -3.72 -18.59
CA LEU A 528 1.95 -2.88 -19.24
C LEU A 528 0.53 -3.30 -18.88
N ALA A 529 0.23 -4.61 -18.89
CA ALA A 529 -1.08 -5.13 -18.50
C ALA A 529 -1.40 -4.82 -17.03
N LYS A 530 -0.41 -5.01 -16.14
CA LYS A 530 -0.53 -4.70 -14.72
C LYS A 530 -0.83 -3.22 -14.47
N ALA A 531 -0.04 -2.32 -15.06
CA ALA A 531 -0.29 -0.88 -14.96
C ALA A 531 -1.63 -0.48 -15.59
N TYR A 532 -1.99 -1.07 -16.73
CA TYR A 532 -3.27 -0.81 -17.40
C TYR A 532 -4.46 -1.13 -16.50
N VAL A 533 -4.50 -2.30 -15.84
CA VAL A 533 -5.59 -2.66 -14.91
C VAL A 533 -5.77 -1.63 -13.80
N GLY A 534 -4.67 -1.05 -13.29
CA GLY A 534 -4.72 -0.02 -12.27
C GLY A 534 -5.21 1.34 -12.79
N PHE A 535 -4.82 1.69 -14.02
CA PHE A 535 -5.00 3.03 -14.56
C PHE A 535 -6.28 3.19 -15.39
N SER A 536 -6.79 2.11 -15.97
CA SER A 536 -7.88 2.11 -16.97
C SER A 536 -9.28 2.30 -16.40
N TYR A 537 -9.43 2.45 -15.08
CA TYR A 537 -10.74 2.68 -14.50
C TYR A 537 -11.26 4.07 -14.85
N VAL A 538 -12.47 4.09 -15.40
CA VAL A 538 -13.19 5.29 -15.80
C VAL A 538 -14.59 5.20 -15.19
N PRO A 539 -14.94 6.07 -14.23
CA PRO A 539 -16.33 6.26 -13.85
C PRO A 539 -17.17 6.68 -15.06
N GLU A 540 -18.38 6.14 -15.21
CA GLU A 540 -19.26 6.47 -16.34
C GLU A 540 -19.48 7.98 -16.45
N GLY A 541 -19.39 8.50 -17.68
CA GLY A 541 -19.63 9.90 -17.99
C GLY A 541 -18.56 10.89 -17.50
N GLN A 542 -17.50 10.45 -16.83
CA GLN A 542 -16.53 11.36 -16.23
C GLN A 542 -15.29 11.57 -17.11
N ARG A 543 -15.20 12.77 -17.71
CA ARG A 543 -13.97 13.32 -18.29
C ARG A 543 -13.82 14.79 -17.89
N PRO A 544 -12.58 15.29 -17.71
CA PRO A 544 -11.32 14.55 -17.77
C PRO A 544 -11.14 13.61 -16.57
N LEU A 545 -10.27 12.62 -16.72
CA LEU A 545 -9.95 11.66 -15.66
C LEU A 545 -8.96 12.27 -14.65
N PRO A 546 -9.11 12.02 -13.35
CA PRO A 546 -8.13 12.50 -12.38
C PRO A 546 -6.76 11.86 -12.61
N GLY A 547 -5.70 12.60 -12.29
CA GLY A 547 -4.32 12.15 -12.46
C GLY A 547 -3.91 11.00 -11.52
N ILE A 548 -2.72 10.48 -11.75
CA ILE A 548 -2.10 9.40 -10.98
C ILE A 548 -0.80 9.94 -10.35
N ALA A 549 -0.63 9.70 -9.05
CA ALA A 549 0.63 9.93 -8.34
C ALA A 549 1.41 8.61 -8.24
N THR A 550 2.61 8.58 -8.81
CA THR A 550 3.45 7.37 -8.90
C THR A 550 4.95 7.73 -8.87
N GLY A 551 5.82 6.76 -9.12
CA GLY A 551 7.25 6.94 -9.19
C GLY A 551 7.97 5.68 -9.65
N ASN A 552 9.11 5.39 -9.04
CA ASN A 552 10.03 4.29 -9.36
C ASN A 552 9.52 2.88 -9.03
N TRP A 553 8.38 2.52 -9.62
CA TRP A 553 7.66 1.27 -9.42
C TRP A 553 8.53 0.04 -9.73
N GLY A 554 8.76 -0.79 -8.71
CA GLY A 554 9.52 -2.03 -8.86
C GLY A 554 11.03 -1.86 -9.05
N CYS A 555 11.59 -0.66 -8.85
CA CYS A 555 13.00 -0.38 -9.17
C CYS A 555 13.96 -0.60 -7.98
N GLY A 556 13.48 -0.46 -6.74
CA GLY A 556 14.27 -0.71 -5.53
C GLY A 556 14.48 -2.20 -5.26
N ALA A 557 13.79 -2.74 -4.24
CA ALA A 557 13.93 -4.14 -3.81
C ALA A 557 13.65 -5.18 -4.92
N PHE A 558 12.98 -4.78 -6.01
CA PHE A 558 12.63 -5.64 -7.14
C PHE A 558 13.59 -5.51 -8.33
N GLY A 559 14.57 -4.60 -8.30
CA GLY A 559 15.65 -4.52 -9.29
C GLY A 559 15.24 -4.08 -10.69
N GLY A 560 14.04 -3.50 -10.86
CA GLY A 560 13.59 -2.92 -12.12
C GLY A 560 14.44 -1.73 -12.56
N HIS A 561 14.53 -1.51 -13.88
CA HIS A 561 15.21 -0.36 -14.43
C HIS A 561 14.25 0.85 -14.47
N ALA A 562 14.55 1.91 -13.71
CA ALA A 562 13.66 3.07 -13.53
C ALA A 562 13.30 3.79 -14.85
N PRO A 563 14.24 4.10 -15.76
CA PRO A 563 13.91 4.66 -17.06
C PRO A 563 12.92 3.82 -17.89
N LEU A 564 13.03 2.48 -17.85
CA LEU A 564 12.08 1.57 -18.50
C LEU A 564 10.72 1.64 -17.81
N LYS A 565 10.68 1.48 -16.49
CA LYS A 565 9.43 1.46 -15.71
C LYS A 565 8.65 2.76 -15.82
N ALA A 566 9.33 3.91 -15.88
CA ALA A 566 8.72 5.20 -16.16
C ALA A 566 8.06 5.23 -17.56
N LEU A 567 8.76 4.75 -18.60
CA LEU A 567 8.20 4.66 -19.96
C LEU A 567 6.98 3.74 -20.03
N LEU A 568 6.99 2.59 -19.34
CA LEU A 568 5.84 1.68 -19.34
C LEU A 568 4.61 2.34 -18.69
N GLN A 569 4.78 3.06 -17.59
CA GLN A 569 3.70 3.82 -16.96
C GLN A 569 3.18 4.93 -17.88
N LEU A 570 4.08 5.66 -18.55
CA LEU A 570 3.74 6.69 -19.53
C LEU A 570 2.99 6.14 -20.76
N MET A 571 3.39 4.96 -21.25
CA MET A 571 2.68 4.28 -22.35
C MET A 571 1.24 3.98 -21.96
N VAL A 572 1.02 3.44 -20.76
CA VAL A 572 -0.33 3.17 -20.26
C VAL A 572 -1.11 4.46 -20.08
N ALA A 573 -0.53 5.47 -19.42
CA ALA A 573 -1.17 6.78 -19.23
C ALA A 573 -1.57 7.45 -20.55
N CYS A 574 -0.74 7.32 -21.59
CA CYS A 574 -1.05 7.77 -22.94
C CYS A 574 -2.24 7.01 -23.54
N VAL A 575 -2.31 5.69 -23.37
CA VAL A 575 -3.45 4.89 -23.82
C VAL A 575 -4.74 5.30 -23.11
N VAL A 576 -4.73 5.46 -21.78
CA VAL A 576 -5.93 5.75 -20.99
C VAL A 576 -6.32 7.23 -20.99
N GLY A 577 -5.40 8.13 -21.32
CA GLY A 577 -5.63 9.57 -21.30
C GLY A 577 -5.61 10.17 -19.89
N ARG A 578 -4.63 9.79 -19.06
CA ARG A 578 -4.53 10.25 -17.65
C ARG A 578 -3.23 11.02 -17.40
N PRO A 579 -3.29 12.15 -16.66
CA PRO A 579 -2.10 12.84 -16.19
C PRO A 579 -1.28 11.98 -15.21
N LEU A 580 0.04 12.18 -15.22
CA LEU A 580 0.99 11.54 -14.31
C LEU A 580 1.80 12.57 -13.52
N LEU A 581 1.73 12.47 -12.20
CA LEU A 581 2.70 13.04 -11.28
C LEU A 581 3.70 11.94 -10.89
N TYR A 582 4.95 12.10 -11.30
CA TYR A 582 6.00 11.10 -11.12
C TYR A 582 7.07 11.59 -10.14
N PHE A 583 7.27 10.87 -9.05
CA PHE A 583 8.34 11.12 -8.07
C PHE A 583 9.55 10.24 -8.37
N THR A 584 10.72 10.84 -8.60
CA THR A 584 11.97 10.09 -8.86
C THR A 584 12.71 9.70 -7.58
N CYS A 585 12.26 10.17 -6.42
CA CYS A 585 12.84 9.87 -5.11
C CYS A 585 14.35 10.17 -5.04
N ASN A 586 14.76 11.33 -5.58
CA ASN A 586 16.13 11.79 -5.67
C ASN A 586 17.08 10.85 -6.45
N GLU A 587 16.55 10.11 -7.43
CA GLU A 587 17.41 9.36 -8.36
C GLU A 587 18.15 10.31 -9.31
N ASP A 588 19.48 10.31 -9.20
CA ASP A 588 20.37 11.23 -9.91
C ASP A 588 20.10 11.28 -11.42
N GLY A 589 19.79 12.47 -11.91
CA GLY A 589 19.54 12.74 -13.33
C GLY A 589 18.31 12.05 -13.94
N LEU A 590 17.50 11.31 -13.16
CA LEU A 590 16.30 10.67 -13.72
C LEU A 590 15.23 11.70 -14.10
N GLN A 591 15.04 12.75 -13.30
CA GLN A 591 14.03 13.78 -13.56
C GLN A 591 14.23 14.42 -14.94
N GLU A 592 15.41 15.03 -15.15
CA GLU A 592 15.78 15.69 -16.40
C GLU A 592 15.69 14.74 -17.60
N ARG A 593 16.24 13.52 -17.47
CA ARG A 593 16.21 12.51 -18.55
C ARG A 593 14.80 12.09 -18.91
N LEU A 594 13.92 11.89 -17.93
CA LEU A 594 12.53 11.48 -18.14
C LEU A 594 11.73 12.60 -18.80
N VAL A 595 11.87 13.84 -18.34
CA VAL A 595 11.22 15.01 -18.94
C VAL A 595 11.69 15.20 -20.38
N ARG A 596 13.00 15.10 -20.64
CA ARG A 596 13.56 15.20 -21.99
C ARG A 596 13.04 14.09 -22.91
N MET A 597 12.99 12.85 -22.45
CA MET A 597 12.44 11.73 -23.22
C MET A 597 10.95 11.93 -23.52
N TYR A 598 10.16 12.35 -22.54
CA TYR A 598 8.74 12.65 -22.73
C TYR A 598 8.51 13.77 -23.76
N ARG A 599 9.25 14.88 -23.68
CA ARG A 599 9.22 15.97 -24.67
C ARG A 599 9.60 15.48 -26.07
N PHE A 600 10.61 14.63 -26.16
CA PHE A 600 11.04 14.05 -27.43
C PHE A 600 9.97 13.15 -28.06
N LEU A 601 9.34 12.26 -27.27
CA LEU A 601 8.26 11.38 -27.73
C LEU A 601 7.01 12.16 -28.18
N THR A 602 6.63 13.20 -27.42
CA THR A 602 5.47 14.06 -27.71
C THR A 602 5.69 14.94 -28.94
N ALA A 603 6.84 15.61 -29.06
CA ALA A 603 7.16 16.45 -30.22
C ALA A 603 7.15 15.67 -31.54
N ARG A 604 7.59 14.40 -31.51
CA ARG A 604 7.62 13.51 -32.68
C ARG A 604 6.34 12.71 -32.89
N LYS A 605 5.32 12.89 -32.05
CA LYS A 605 4.06 12.13 -32.08
C LYS A 605 4.33 10.63 -32.21
N VAL A 606 5.21 10.10 -31.35
CA VAL A 606 5.56 8.67 -31.38
C VAL A 606 4.34 7.85 -30.96
N SER A 607 3.98 6.84 -31.75
CA SER A 607 2.90 5.93 -31.38
C SER A 607 3.35 4.92 -30.32
N VAL A 608 2.45 4.57 -29.40
CA VAL A 608 2.67 3.55 -28.37
C VAL A 608 3.10 2.21 -28.99
N PRO A 609 2.49 1.73 -30.10
CA PRO A 609 2.99 0.56 -30.81
C PRO A 609 4.42 0.65 -31.31
N ARG A 610 4.84 1.82 -31.83
CA ARG A 610 6.22 2.02 -32.29
C ARG A 610 7.19 1.93 -31.12
N LEU A 611 6.88 2.59 -30.00
CA LEU A 611 7.69 2.54 -28.80
C LEU A 611 7.79 1.11 -28.24
N PHE A 612 6.65 0.41 -28.13
CA PHE A 612 6.61 -0.99 -27.70
C PHE A 612 7.56 -1.88 -28.50
N ARG A 613 7.51 -1.82 -29.84
CA ARG A 613 8.39 -2.61 -30.72
C ARG A 613 9.87 -2.25 -30.51
N LEU A 614 10.19 -0.97 -30.28
CA LEU A 614 11.56 -0.55 -29.99
C LEU A 614 12.06 -1.06 -28.64
N LEU A 615 11.24 -1.08 -27.60
CA LEU A 615 11.60 -1.64 -26.29
C LEU A 615 11.90 -3.14 -26.38
N VAL A 616 11.06 -3.89 -27.10
CA VAL A 616 11.27 -5.33 -27.32
C VAL A 616 12.52 -5.58 -28.16
N ARG A 617 12.74 -4.80 -29.22
CA ARG A 617 13.97 -4.86 -30.03
C ARG A 617 15.20 -4.55 -29.19
N TYR A 618 15.15 -3.51 -28.36
CA TYR A 618 16.22 -3.16 -27.43
C TYR A 618 16.61 -4.38 -26.56
N GLY A 619 15.61 -5.09 -26.03
CA GLY A 619 15.78 -6.26 -25.18
C GLY A 619 16.31 -7.53 -25.86
N ALA A 620 16.12 -7.65 -27.18
CA ALA A 620 16.54 -8.81 -27.97
C ALA A 620 18.00 -8.71 -28.48
N ARG A 621 18.68 -7.60 -28.21
CA ARG A 621 20.04 -7.35 -28.72
C ARG A 621 21.10 -8.19 -27.99
N PRO A 622 22.14 -8.66 -28.71
CA PRO A 622 23.31 -9.26 -28.07
C PRO A 622 24.01 -8.20 -27.20
N ARG A 623 24.09 -8.46 -25.89
CA ARG A 623 24.83 -7.57 -24.94
C ARG A 623 26.34 -7.87 -24.89
N SER A 624 26.78 -8.97 -25.49
CA SER A 624 28.19 -9.36 -25.56
C SER A 624 28.45 -10.28 -26.77
N GLY A 625 29.65 -10.19 -27.36
CA GLY A 625 30.11 -11.00 -28.48
C GLY A 625 30.28 -10.25 -29.81
N PRO A 626 30.79 -10.89 -30.86
CA PRO A 626 31.10 -10.27 -32.15
C PRO A 626 29.85 -9.79 -32.93
N ALA A 627 28.65 -10.16 -32.48
CA ALA A 627 27.37 -9.69 -33.01
C ALA A 627 26.82 -8.46 -32.25
N ALA A 628 27.47 -8.02 -31.16
CA ALA A 628 27.16 -6.73 -30.54
C ALA A 628 27.73 -5.64 -31.44
N GLY A 629 26.86 -4.88 -32.10
CA GLY A 629 27.30 -3.79 -32.98
C GLY A 629 28.09 -2.75 -32.18
N ALA A 630 29.33 -2.47 -32.57
CA ALA A 630 30.26 -1.57 -31.86
C ALA A 630 29.78 -0.10 -31.74
N ASN A 631 28.64 0.24 -32.35
CA ASN A 631 28.08 1.59 -32.42
C ASN A 631 26.67 1.70 -31.80
N GLU A 632 26.17 0.66 -31.13
CA GLU A 632 24.84 0.71 -30.54
C GLU A 632 24.85 1.18 -29.07
N PRO A 633 23.93 2.08 -28.66
CA PRO A 633 23.87 2.53 -27.27
C PRO A 633 23.45 1.41 -26.33
N ASP A 634 24.19 1.32 -25.23
CA ASP A 634 23.87 0.49 -24.08
C ASP A 634 22.71 1.08 -23.27
N ASP A 635 22.63 2.42 -23.16
CA ASP A 635 21.53 3.09 -22.46
C ASP A 635 20.22 3.04 -23.27
N LEU A 636 19.10 2.86 -22.55
CA LEU A 636 17.78 2.74 -23.15
C LEU A 636 17.34 4.03 -23.85
N TYR A 637 17.54 5.18 -23.22
CA TYR A 637 17.06 6.45 -23.76
C TYR A 637 17.91 6.88 -24.95
N ASP A 638 19.22 6.68 -24.90
CA ASP A 638 20.11 6.93 -26.04
C ASP A 638 19.73 6.06 -27.26
N TYR A 639 19.43 4.78 -27.04
CA TYR A 639 18.92 3.91 -28.10
C TYR A 639 17.61 4.45 -28.71
N LEU A 640 16.68 4.90 -27.87
CA LEU A 640 15.41 5.45 -28.34
C LEU A 640 15.62 6.76 -29.11
N TYR A 641 16.48 7.67 -28.65
CA TYR A 641 16.82 8.89 -29.38
C TYR A 641 17.32 8.56 -30.79
N GLN A 642 18.30 7.65 -30.91
CA GLN A 642 18.86 7.28 -32.21
C GLN A 642 17.84 6.64 -33.17
N ARG A 643 16.98 5.74 -32.67
CA ARG A 643 16.03 5.00 -33.54
C ARG A 643 14.77 5.78 -33.89
N LEU A 644 14.50 6.86 -33.18
CA LEU A 644 13.36 7.74 -33.41
C LEU A 644 13.77 9.05 -34.10
N ASP A 645 15.07 9.26 -34.34
CA ASP A 645 15.54 10.44 -35.06
C ASP A 645 15.34 10.27 -36.58
N PRO A 646 14.69 11.21 -37.27
CA PRO A 646 14.41 11.10 -38.71
C PRO A 646 15.66 11.05 -39.60
N ALA A 647 16.82 11.53 -39.13
CA ALA A 647 18.06 11.56 -39.92
C ALA A 647 18.63 10.17 -40.25
N GLY A 648 18.30 9.13 -39.46
CA GLY A 648 18.77 7.76 -39.70
C GLY A 648 17.97 6.95 -40.72
N ALA A 649 16.87 7.49 -41.25
CA ALA A 649 16.02 6.80 -42.23
C ALA A 649 16.45 7.04 -43.69
N ALA A 650 17.42 7.94 -43.93
CA ALA A 650 17.83 8.35 -45.28
C ALA A 650 18.96 7.47 -45.89
N ASP A 651 19.59 6.58 -45.12
CA ASP A 651 20.82 5.89 -45.55
C ASP A 651 20.62 4.43 -46.01
N SER A 652 19.39 4.04 -46.33
CA SER A 652 19.10 2.75 -46.99
C SER A 652 18.29 2.97 -48.28
N GLY A 653 18.86 3.72 -49.22
CA GLY A 653 18.43 3.74 -50.61
C GLY A 653 18.94 2.49 -51.36
N PRO A 654 18.20 1.99 -52.37
CA PRO A 654 18.55 0.75 -53.07
C PRO A 654 19.84 0.95 -53.87
N GLY A 655 20.84 0.10 -53.62
CA GLY A 655 22.08 0.07 -54.39
C GLY A 655 21.79 -0.09 -55.88
N ALA A 656 22.33 0.83 -56.67
CA ALA A 656 22.34 0.76 -58.12
C ALA A 656 23.06 -0.53 -58.60
N PRO A 657 22.63 -1.13 -59.71
CA PRO A 657 23.25 -2.35 -60.23
C PRO A 657 24.62 -2.03 -60.81
N ALA A 658 25.62 -2.83 -60.44
CA ALA A 658 26.98 -2.73 -60.95
C ALA A 658 27.03 -3.17 -62.43
N THR A 659 27.60 -2.31 -63.28
CA THR A 659 28.22 -2.67 -64.57
C THR A 659 29.68 -2.97 -64.39
#